data_AF-A0A1E5V968-F1
#
_entry.id   AF-A0A1E5V968-F1
#
_cell.length_a   1.000
_cell.length_b   1.000
_cell.length_c   1.000
_cell.angle_alpha   90.00
_cell.angle_beta   90.00
_cell.angle_gamma   90.00
#
_symmetry.space_group_name_H-M   'P 1'
#
loop_
_entity.id
_entity.type
_entity.pdbx_description
1 polymer ?
#
loop_
_entity_poly.entity_id
_entity_poly.type
_entity_poly.pdbx_seq_one_letter_code
_entity_poly.pdbx_strand_id
1 'polypeptide(L)'
;MAAAARRAAGLVPLLLSSPSGARTPLRRALSLIPPPRSYRLLSHPARPFSTSPFSASASSSNGAAAGRTRELQLYNTKSRKKEHFRPRAPDGEVGMYVCGVTPYDDSHIGHARAYVAFDVLYRYLRYLDYEVRYVRNFTDIDDKIIARANQLGEDPFSLSKRFSDDFLSDMANLQCLPPSVEPRVSDHIDQIINMIKQILDNSCAYVVGGDVYFSVDNFPGYGELSGRKLDDNRAGERVAVDERKRNPADFALWKAAKDGEPWWDSPWGPGRPGWHIECSAMSAHYLGHSFDIHGGGEDLIFPHHENEIAQSRAACCDSSINYWIHNGFVNVNSQKMSKSLGNFITIRKVIEMYHPLALRMFLLGTHYRSPINYTIEQLNVASDRLYYTYQTLRDCEESCQQQQKNSGDSLPANTLNYIQKLHDEFVTSMSDDLHTSVALAAISEPLKVMNDLLHTRKGKKQEKRLESLSALEDKIRVVLSVLGLLPSSYHEALQQLRDKALRRASITEEHVLQKIEERTAARKAKQYEKSDEIRKELAAVGIALMDGPEGTTWRPSLPLSEEEGVLAPHGMAASALQPERHLLLLAGGGGRHRSLLRMPPPRAPLPHRRRHWPRAVRVFSGDGGGGGGFASAVEKRSVPGAVGEDQGARVEEELEGVAAGALELRWPPWQGLADRYKLIGATSLAFVICNMDKVNLSVAIIPMSHQYGWNSSTAGLVQSSFFWGYALSQLPGGWLAKSFGGRKVLEIGVVTWSLATAIIPVAAGFMPGLVLSRILVGIGEGVSPSAATDLIARSIPLQERSRAVAVVFGGLSFGSVLGLLFAPPIIQNLGWESVFYIFGLLGIIWCLGFESLKEQQLGDNEGLLSYFYFADLEQSSTGSDGLVSSAVSSESSDLSLEDLRNSLKDVPWGAFFKSKAVWAMIYAHFCGSWGHYTCLSWLPTFFSEELNLNLTEAAWVSVLPPLGSMVITSIAAPFADNLISNGVDTTKVRKICQTIAFVSPATFMMLSSVDLGLPPWEIVAFLTSGLALSSFALSGLYCTHQDISREYASILLGITNTVGAVPGIVGVALTGYLLDSTHSWSISLFAPSIFFYLTGTAVWLAFASSEPQDFSKSGPES
;
A
#
# COMPACT_ATOMS: atom_id res chain seq x y z
N MET A 1 61.53 56.22 -1.50
CA MET A 1 60.06 56.06 -1.38
C MET A 1 59.66 54.95 -2.34
N ALA A 2 58.86 53.94 -1.98
CA ALA A 2 58.41 53.49 -0.65
C ALA A 2 58.50 51.94 -0.65
N ALA A 3 58.98 51.22 0.37
CA ALA A 3 58.80 51.29 1.84
C ALA A 3 57.39 50.86 2.27
N ALA A 4 57.19 49.88 3.18
CA ALA A 4 58.12 48.97 3.89
C ALA A 4 57.35 47.69 4.33
N ALA A 5 57.90 46.64 4.95
CA ALA A 5 59.25 46.40 5.49
C ALA A 5 59.63 44.91 5.47
N ARG A 6 60.93 44.59 5.30
CA ARG A 6 61.56 43.32 5.74
C ARG A 6 62.99 43.59 6.23
N ARG A 7 63.24 43.39 7.53
CA ARG A 7 64.55 43.15 8.19
C ARG A 7 64.24 42.23 9.41
N ALA A 8 64.97 41.16 9.74
CA ALA A 8 66.41 40.92 9.82
C ALA A 8 67.08 41.66 11.00
N ALA A 9 68.01 41.08 11.78
CA ALA A 9 68.42 39.68 11.97
C ALA A 9 69.36 39.59 13.19
N GLY A 10 69.62 38.39 13.73
CA GLY A 10 70.78 38.13 14.61
C GLY A 10 70.59 36.96 15.60
N LEU A 11 71.63 36.23 16.05
CA LEU A 11 72.88 35.73 15.44
C LEU A 11 73.65 34.93 16.52
N VAL A 12 73.96 33.63 16.29
CA VAL A 12 75.25 32.96 16.68
C VAL A 12 75.54 32.71 18.20
N PRO A 13 76.21 31.58 18.64
CA PRO A 13 76.27 30.21 18.08
C PRO A 13 76.55 29.03 19.11
N LEU A 14 76.94 27.85 18.59
CA LEU A 14 77.95 26.86 19.10
C LEU A 14 77.67 25.77 20.19
N LEU A 15 77.95 24.51 19.77
CA LEU A 15 78.65 23.37 20.44
C LEU A 15 77.94 22.28 21.30
N LEU A 16 77.81 21.10 20.65
CA LEU A 16 78.31 19.75 21.06
C LEU A 16 77.62 18.82 22.10
N SER A 17 77.86 17.52 21.84
CA SER A 17 77.84 16.33 22.71
C SER A 17 76.52 15.65 23.13
N SER A 18 76.17 14.62 22.36
CA SER A 18 75.75 13.28 22.86
C SER A 18 76.81 12.69 23.82
N PRO A 19 76.54 11.66 24.68
CA PRO A 19 75.61 10.55 24.42
C PRO A 19 74.85 9.89 25.61
N SER A 20 73.98 8.93 25.26
CA SER A 20 73.61 7.71 26.02
C SER A 20 73.00 7.80 27.43
N GLY A 21 71.93 7.03 27.68
CA GLY A 21 71.42 6.79 29.04
C GLY A 21 70.06 6.07 29.03
N ALA A 22 70.03 4.79 29.40
CA ALA A 22 68.84 3.95 29.29
C ALA A 22 67.94 3.97 30.55
N ARG A 23 66.66 3.63 30.33
CA ARG A 23 65.65 3.12 31.28
C ARG A 23 64.90 4.13 32.17
N THR A 24 63.68 3.68 32.49
CA THR A 24 62.53 4.35 33.09
C THR A 24 62.35 3.91 34.58
N PRO A 25 61.25 4.22 35.28
CA PRO A 25 60.77 5.57 35.63
C PRO A 25 60.34 5.69 37.12
N LEU A 26 60.47 6.86 37.77
CA LEU A 26 59.64 7.20 38.96
C LEU A 26 59.83 8.64 39.51
N ARG A 27 58.78 9.49 39.41
CA ARG A 27 58.05 10.08 40.58
C ARG A 27 56.92 11.04 40.15
N ARG A 28 55.98 11.28 41.08
CA ARG A 28 54.85 12.23 41.01
C ARG A 28 55.26 13.63 41.51
N ALA A 29 54.37 14.61 41.27
CA ALA A 29 54.28 15.95 41.88
C ALA A 29 55.36 16.97 41.46
N LEU A 30 55.10 18.28 41.27
CA LEU A 30 53.92 19.20 41.25
C LEU A 30 54.44 20.53 40.63
N SER A 31 53.73 21.48 39.99
CA SER A 31 52.36 21.66 39.42
C SER A 31 52.47 22.82 38.36
N LEU A 32 51.52 23.66 37.87
CA LEU A 32 50.23 24.25 38.28
C LEU A 32 49.44 24.80 37.06
N ILE A 33 48.10 24.88 37.20
CA ILE A 33 47.14 25.85 36.60
C ILE A 33 46.76 25.71 35.09
N PRO A 34 45.49 26.01 34.67
CA PRO A 34 44.89 25.44 33.44
C PRO A 34 44.09 26.41 32.52
N PRO A 35 43.51 25.91 31.41
CA PRO A 35 42.32 26.46 30.72
C PRO A 35 41.11 25.47 30.85
N PRO A 36 39.93 25.60 30.18
CA PRO A 36 38.67 25.67 30.93
C PRO A 36 37.79 24.40 30.92
N ARG A 37 36.66 24.49 31.64
CA ARG A 37 35.69 23.42 31.96
C ARG A 37 35.03 22.79 30.72
N SER A 38 35.06 21.46 30.65
CA SER A 38 34.01 20.65 30.02
C SER A 38 33.00 20.16 31.08
N TYR A 39 31.74 19.91 30.67
CA TYR A 39 30.71 19.40 31.59
C TYR A 39 30.95 17.92 31.92
N ARG A 40 30.99 17.59 33.22
CA ARG A 40 31.05 16.21 33.71
C ARG A 40 29.65 15.76 34.11
N LEU A 41 29.09 14.78 33.39
CA LEU A 41 28.00 13.96 33.91
C LEU A 41 28.53 13.09 35.06
N LEU A 42 27.75 12.98 36.13
CA LEU A 42 28.14 12.30 37.37
C LEU A 42 27.82 10.80 37.29
N SER A 43 28.78 10.00 36.82
CA SER A 43 28.69 8.55 36.91
C SER A 43 28.79 8.08 38.37
N HIS A 44 27.66 7.67 38.94
CA HIS A 44 27.66 6.84 40.14
C HIS A 44 28.07 5.40 39.79
N PRO A 45 28.87 4.71 40.62
CA PRO A 45 29.28 3.34 40.35
C PRO A 45 28.11 2.38 40.60
N ALA A 46 27.52 1.85 39.52
CA ALA A 46 26.62 0.70 39.62
C ALA A 46 27.39 -0.50 40.22
N ARG A 47 26.77 -1.21 41.16
CA ARG A 47 27.33 -2.46 41.69
C ARG A 47 27.32 -3.54 40.60
N PRO A 48 28.33 -4.42 40.52
CA PRO A 48 28.24 -5.58 39.65
C PRO A 48 27.08 -6.48 40.08
N PHE A 49 26.30 -6.98 39.11
CA PHE A 49 25.29 -8.00 39.36
C PHE A 49 25.97 -9.32 39.72
N SER A 50 25.47 -10.00 40.76
CA SER A 50 25.94 -11.33 41.17
C SER A 50 24.82 -12.33 40.95
N THR A 51 25.10 -13.38 40.16
CA THR A 51 24.10 -14.30 39.60
C THR A 51 24.19 -15.72 40.18
N SER A 52 24.07 -15.87 41.49
CA SER A 52 23.52 -17.07 42.16
C SER A 52 23.22 -16.74 43.64
N PRO A 53 22.28 -17.44 44.31
CA PRO A 53 22.52 -18.82 44.74
C PRO A 53 21.31 -19.76 44.57
N PHE A 54 21.52 -20.88 43.87
CA PHE A 54 20.73 -22.10 44.06
C PHE A 54 21.69 -23.30 44.14
N SER A 55 22.29 -23.47 45.32
CA SER A 55 23.10 -24.65 45.65
C SER A 55 22.38 -25.45 46.73
N ALA A 56 21.62 -26.47 46.29
CA ALA A 56 21.03 -27.48 47.16
C ALA A 56 21.67 -28.83 46.84
N SER A 57 22.27 -29.47 47.85
CA SER A 57 22.98 -30.74 47.68
C SER A 57 22.02 -31.90 47.40
N ALA A 58 22.19 -32.57 46.26
CA ALA A 58 21.51 -33.83 45.96
C ALA A 58 22.51 -34.87 45.43
N SER A 59 22.46 -36.07 45.99
CA SER A 59 23.27 -37.22 45.58
C SER A 59 22.77 -37.86 44.27
N SER A 60 23.67 -38.58 43.60
CA SER A 60 23.44 -39.37 42.40
C SER A 60 22.10 -40.14 42.32
N SER A 61 21.29 -39.87 41.30
CA SER A 61 20.73 -40.89 40.38
C SER A 61 19.92 -40.25 39.23
N ASN A 62 19.87 -40.98 38.10
CA ASN A 62 18.95 -40.82 36.95
C ASN A 62 18.69 -39.42 36.38
N GLY A 63 19.29 -39.13 35.22
CA GLY A 63 19.07 -37.88 34.49
C GLY A 63 17.78 -37.87 33.66
N ALA A 64 16.98 -36.80 33.83
CA ALA A 64 16.01 -36.33 32.85
C ALA A 64 15.84 -34.80 32.98
N ALA A 65 15.97 -34.09 31.85
CA ALA A 65 15.54 -32.70 31.66
C ALA A 65 15.89 -31.65 32.76
N ALA A 66 17.19 -31.35 32.93
CA ALA A 66 17.55 -29.97 33.30
C ALA A 66 17.31 -29.04 32.09
N GLY A 67 16.91 -27.79 32.34
CA GLY A 67 16.42 -26.88 31.30
C GLY A 67 17.46 -26.55 30.22
N ARG A 68 17.10 -26.74 28.94
CA ARG A 68 17.88 -26.21 27.80
C ARG A 68 17.56 -24.73 27.62
N THR A 69 18.57 -23.87 27.73
CA THR A 69 18.54 -22.56 27.07
C THR A 69 18.27 -22.77 25.59
N ARG A 70 17.34 -22.02 25.00
CA ARG A 70 17.04 -22.14 23.56
C ARG A 70 18.14 -21.46 22.76
N GLU A 71 18.89 -22.25 21.99
CA GLU A 71 19.91 -21.76 21.06
C GLU A 71 19.35 -20.62 20.20
N LEU A 72 20.11 -19.52 20.09
CA LEU A 72 19.77 -18.41 19.22
C LEU A 72 19.74 -18.88 17.77
N GLN A 73 18.68 -18.55 17.05
CA GLN A 73 18.56 -18.66 15.61
C GLN A 73 18.48 -17.26 14.99
N LEU A 74 19.16 -17.05 13.86
CA LEU A 74 19.17 -15.80 13.10
C LEU A 74 18.91 -16.12 11.63
N TYR A 75 18.16 -15.27 10.94
CA TYR A 75 17.95 -15.40 9.50
C TYR A 75 19.18 -14.94 8.72
N ASN A 76 19.82 -15.88 8.05
CA ASN A 76 21.00 -15.64 7.22
C ASN A 76 20.56 -15.36 5.78
N THR A 77 20.72 -14.12 5.30
CA THR A 77 20.38 -13.73 3.92
C THR A 77 21.08 -14.60 2.88
N LYS A 78 22.31 -15.06 3.16
CA LYS A 78 23.10 -15.90 2.25
C LYS A 78 22.49 -17.27 1.97
N SER A 79 21.83 -17.88 2.96
CA SER A 79 21.15 -19.19 2.81
C SER A 79 19.63 -19.08 2.69
N ARG A 80 19.10 -17.88 2.92
CA ARG A 80 17.67 -17.50 2.92
C ARG A 80 16.83 -18.26 3.96
N LYS A 81 17.44 -18.65 5.09
CA LYS A 81 16.84 -19.47 6.17
C LYS A 81 17.21 -18.95 7.56
N LYS A 82 16.39 -19.29 8.57
CA LYS A 82 16.82 -19.20 9.98
C LYS A 82 17.82 -20.32 10.27
N GLU A 83 18.97 -19.96 10.83
CA GLU A 83 20.07 -20.86 11.15
C GLU A 83 20.45 -20.71 12.62
N HIS A 84 20.89 -21.78 13.26
CA HIS A 84 21.45 -21.71 14.61
C HIS A 84 22.71 -20.86 14.59
N PHE A 85 22.76 -19.82 15.43
CA PHE A 85 23.92 -18.98 15.62
C PHE A 85 25.02 -19.76 16.35
N ARG A 86 26.22 -19.75 15.77
CA ARG A 86 27.41 -20.41 16.31
C ARG A 86 28.61 -19.48 16.09
N PRO A 87 29.28 -19.01 17.17
CA PRO A 87 30.50 -18.23 17.02
C PRO A 87 31.61 -19.07 16.38
N ARG A 88 32.47 -18.40 15.62
CA ARG A 88 33.70 -18.95 15.03
C ARG A 88 34.76 -19.23 16.09
N ALA A 89 34.81 -18.40 17.14
CA ALA A 89 35.68 -18.63 18.29
C ALA A 89 35.02 -19.64 19.26
N PRO A 90 35.73 -20.71 19.68
CA PRO A 90 35.17 -21.71 20.59
C PRO A 90 34.90 -21.15 22.00
N ASP A 91 35.61 -20.08 22.37
CA ASP A 91 35.55 -19.46 23.70
C ASP A 91 34.43 -18.40 23.84
N GLY A 92 33.64 -18.15 22.79
CA GLY A 92 32.47 -17.26 22.83
C GLY A 92 32.70 -15.81 22.38
N GLU A 93 33.85 -15.49 21.78
CA GLU A 93 34.04 -14.22 21.07
C GLU A 93 33.17 -14.17 19.80
N VAL A 94 32.64 -12.98 19.48
CA VAL A 94 31.82 -12.72 18.28
C VAL A 94 32.32 -11.48 17.57
N GLY A 95 32.79 -11.64 16.32
CA GLY A 95 33.11 -10.52 15.44
C GLY A 95 31.88 -10.03 14.68
N MET A 96 31.42 -8.80 14.95
CA MET A 96 30.26 -8.21 14.29
C MET A 96 30.63 -6.88 13.59
N TYR A 97 30.46 -6.83 12.27
CA TYR A 97 30.55 -5.60 11.48
C TYR A 97 29.13 -5.13 11.10
N VAL A 98 28.86 -3.83 11.15
CA VAL A 98 27.62 -3.24 10.62
C VAL A 98 27.96 -2.00 9.80
N CYS A 99 27.47 -1.93 8.58
CA CYS A 99 27.74 -0.79 7.69
C CYS A 99 27.22 0.54 8.27
N GLY A 100 28.10 1.54 8.20
CA GLY A 100 27.91 2.87 8.75
C GLY A 100 27.08 3.82 7.89
N VAL A 101 26.99 5.06 8.34
CA VAL A 101 26.40 6.16 7.55
C VAL A 101 27.47 6.82 6.68
N THR A 102 27.02 7.41 5.56
CA THR A 102 27.73 8.49 4.88
C THR A 102 27.24 9.82 5.49
N PRO A 103 28.01 10.50 6.37
CA PRO A 103 27.54 11.67 7.11
C PRO A 103 27.61 12.94 6.25
N TYR A 104 26.74 13.06 5.24
CA TYR A 104 26.61 14.29 4.43
C TYR A 104 25.41 15.16 4.82
N ASP A 105 24.54 14.69 5.72
CA ASP A 105 23.25 15.31 6.06
C ASP A 105 22.66 14.71 7.35
N ASP A 106 21.56 15.27 7.85
CA ASP A 106 20.84 14.79 9.04
C ASP A 106 20.39 13.32 8.92
N SER A 107 20.39 12.62 10.07
CA SER A 107 19.93 11.23 10.16
C SER A 107 18.42 11.09 10.27
N HIS A 108 17.90 10.01 9.69
CA HIS A 108 16.46 9.75 9.56
C HIS A 108 16.02 8.45 10.23
N ILE A 109 14.70 8.26 10.34
CA ILE A 109 14.13 7.07 10.97
C ILE A 109 14.54 5.74 10.29
N GLY A 110 15.02 5.78 9.04
CA GLY A 110 15.67 4.64 8.38
C GLY A 110 17.00 4.24 9.04
N HIS A 111 17.89 5.21 9.30
CA HIS A 111 19.09 4.99 10.12
C HIS A 111 18.71 4.49 11.52
N ALA A 112 17.69 5.08 12.14
CA ALA A 112 17.22 4.64 13.46
C ALA A 112 16.76 3.18 13.46
N ARG A 113 15.97 2.76 12.46
CA ARG A 113 15.52 1.37 12.29
C ARG A 113 16.69 0.39 12.22
N ALA A 114 17.71 0.70 11.43
CA ALA A 114 18.90 -0.13 11.29
C ALA A 114 19.66 -0.25 12.62
N TYR A 115 20.11 0.88 13.18
CA TYR A 115 21.00 0.84 14.34
C TYR A 115 20.30 0.45 15.64
N VAL A 116 18.97 0.64 15.78
CA VAL A 116 18.19 0.06 16.88
C VAL A 116 18.11 -1.47 16.77
N ALA A 117 17.96 -2.03 15.56
CA ALA A 117 17.95 -3.48 15.37
C ALA A 117 19.31 -4.11 15.71
N PHE A 118 20.41 -3.53 15.23
CA PHE A 118 21.76 -4.02 15.52
C PHE A 118 22.21 -3.76 16.96
N ASP A 119 21.73 -2.69 17.62
CA ASP A 119 21.91 -2.49 19.06
C ASP A 119 21.16 -3.56 19.89
N VAL A 120 19.95 -3.97 19.49
CA VAL A 120 19.25 -5.09 20.14
C VAL A 120 19.96 -6.42 19.92
N LEU A 121 20.51 -6.68 18.72
CA LEU A 121 21.37 -7.86 18.48
C LEU A 121 22.61 -7.84 19.39
N TYR A 122 23.33 -6.71 19.45
CA TYR A 122 24.49 -6.51 20.30
C TYR A 122 24.17 -6.72 21.80
N ARG A 123 23.05 -6.17 22.27
CA ARG A 123 22.54 -6.34 23.63
C ARG A 123 22.11 -7.79 23.93
N TYR A 124 21.47 -8.48 22.98
CA TYR A 124 21.01 -9.85 23.21
C TYR A 124 22.16 -10.87 23.17
N LEU A 125 23.13 -10.72 22.26
CA LEU A 125 24.35 -11.54 22.27
C LEU A 125 25.11 -11.39 23.61
N ARG A 126 25.22 -10.16 24.14
CA ARG A 126 25.81 -9.90 25.46
C ARG A 126 24.94 -10.35 26.65
N TYR A 127 23.65 -10.60 26.44
CA TYR A 127 22.77 -11.24 27.43
C TYR A 127 22.89 -12.78 27.40
N LEU A 128 23.35 -13.34 26.28
CA LEU A 128 23.75 -14.74 26.14
C LEU A 128 25.25 -14.95 26.50
N ASP A 129 25.83 -14.04 27.28
CA ASP A 129 27.21 -14.03 27.76
C ASP A 129 28.33 -14.06 26.68
N TYR A 130 28.02 -13.73 25.41
CA TYR A 130 29.04 -13.61 24.36
C TYR A 130 29.88 -12.32 24.47
N GLU A 131 31.20 -12.42 24.22
CA GLU A 131 32.08 -11.24 24.09
C GLU A 131 32.02 -10.70 22.64
N VAL A 132 31.18 -9.69 22.41
CA VAL A 132 30.95 -9.16 21.06
C VAL A 132 31.86 -7.97 20.75
N ARG A 133 32.74 -8.14 19.76
CA ARG A 133 33.55 -7.09 19.15
C ARG A 133 32.77 -6.45 18.00
N TYR A 134 32.07 -5.36 18.31
CA TYR A 134 31.20 -4.64 17.37
C TYR A 134 31.97 -3.51 16.67
N VAL A 135 32.00 -3.52 15.33
CA VAL A 135 32.61 -2.50 14.49
C VAL A 135 31.54 -1.85 13.59
N ARG A 136 31.56 -0.51 13.49
CA ARG A 136 30.70 0.26 12.55
C ARG A 136 31.46 1.45 12.00
N ASN A 137 31.65 1.54 10.70
CA ASN A 137 32.44 2.62 10.09
C ASN A 137 31.70 3.97 10.02
N PHE A 138 32.43 5.00 9.61
CA PHE A 138 31.91 6.18 8.93
C PHE A 138 32.54 6.25 7.54
N THR A 139 31.70 6.23 6.48
CA THR A 139 32.14 6.58 5.12
C THR A 139 32.31 8.09 5.06
N ASP A 140 33.42 8.59 5.60
CA ASP A 140 33.63 10.00 5.89
C ASP A 140 34.21 10.81 4.71
N ILE A 141 34.47 10.13 3.58
CA ILE A 141 34.72 10.70 2.26
C ILE A 141 33.88 9.94 1.22
N ASP A 142 33.07 10.66 0.44
CA ASP A 142 32.25 10.12 -0.67
C ASP A 142 31.88 11.26 -1.63
N ASP A 143 31.47 10.92 -2.86
CA ASP A 143 30.99 11.88 -3.86
C ASP A 143 29.78 12.68 -3.34
N LYS A 144 28.91 12.12 -2.48
CA LYS A 144 27.81 12.87 -1.83
C LYS A 144 28.33 13.92 -0.83
N ILE A 145 29.37 13.59 -0.06
CA ILE A 145 29.99 14.51 0.89
C ILE A 145 30.65 15.66 0.14
N ILE A 146 31.46 15.34 -0.89
CA ILE A 146 32.12 16.32 -1.76
C ILE A 146 31.08 17.25 -2.42
N ALA A 147 30.03 16.68 -3.03
CA ALA A 147 28.99 17.47 -3.67
C ALA A 147 28.24 18.38 -2.67
N ARG A 148 27.99 17.90 -1.45
CA ARG A 148 27.28 18.69 -0.42
C ARG A 148 28.16 19.76 0.21
N ALA A 149 29.44 19.48 0.42
CA ALA A 149 30.43 20.45 0.87
C ALA A 149 30.60 21.60 -0.13
N ASN A 150 30.73 21.26 -1.43
CA ASN A 150 30.79 22.24 -2.52
C ASN A 150 29.50 23.10 -2.64
N GLN A 151 28.32 22.55 -2.33
CA GLN A 151 27.07 23.32 -2.27
C GLN A 151 27.02 24.34 -1.12
N LEU A 152 27.72 24.07 -0.01
CA LEU A 152 27.69 24.88 1.21
C LEU A 152 28.92 25.80 1.36
N GLY A 153 29.98 25.58 0.58
CA GLY A 153 31.27 26.26 0.75
C GLY A 153 32.04 25.80 2.00
N GLU A 154 31.75 24.59 2.50
CA GLU A 154 32.39 23.97 3.66
C GLU A 154 33.49 22.99 3.19
N ASP A 155 34.46 22.69 4.05
CA ASP A 155 35.43 21.61 3.80
C ASP A 155 34.74 20.23 3.93
N PRO A 156 34.95 19.27 3.00
CA PRO A 156 34.34 17.94 3.06
C PRO A 156 34.53 17.21 4.39
N PHE A 157 35.72 17.25 4.99
CA PHE A 157 36.00 16.54 6.25
C PHE A 157 35.34 17.22 7.44
N SER A 158 35.28 18.55 7.45
CA SER A 158 34.58 19.36 8.47
C SER A 158 33.07 19.10 8.46
N LEU A 159 32.46 19.10 7.28
CA LEU A 159 31.05 18.75 7.09
C LEU A 159 30.76 17.31 7.53
N SER A 160 31.61 16.37 7.07
CA SER A 160 31.53 14.95 7.36
C SER A 160 31.65 14.65 8.86
N LYS A 161 32.59 15.31 9.54
CA LYS A 161 32.74 15.25 10.99
C LYS A 161 31.53 15.79 11.72
N ARG A 162 31.02 16.97 11.33
CA ARG A 162 29.84 17.60 11.95
C ARG A 162 28.63 16.66 11.93
N PHE A 163 28.31 16.09 10.77
CA PHE A 163 27.24 15.10 10.66
C PHE A 163 27.57 13.73 11.29
N SER A 164 28.85 13.38 11.49
CA SER A 164 29.23 12.22 12.32
C SER A 164 28.85 12.45 13.79
N ASP A 165 29.22 13.62 14.32
CA ASP A 165 28.97 14.00 15.71
C ASP A 165 27.44 14.14 15.96
N ASP A 166 26.70 14.68 14.98
CA ASP A 166 25.24 14.75 15.01
C ASP A 166 24.57 13.36 15.00
N PHE A 167 25.06 12.42 14.18
CA PHE A 167 24.61 11.03 14.17
C PHE A 167 24.87 10.32 15.50
N LEU A 168 26.05 10.52 16.10
CA LEU A 168 26.36 9.95 17.42
C LEU A 168 25.43 10.49 18.51
N SER A 169 25.05 11.77 18.44
CA SER A 169 24.01 12.34 19.31
C SER A 169 22.64 11.69 19.10
N ASP A 170 22.21 11.51 17.85
CA ASP A 170 20.93 10.86 17.53
C ASP A 170 20.89 9.39 17.99
N MET A 171 22.01 8.66 17.86
CA MET A 171 22.13 7.28 18.35
C MET A 171 22.13 7.21 19.89
N ALA A 172 22.78 8.16 20.57
CA ALA A 172 22.76 8.25 22.03
C ALA A 172 21.35 8.60 22.57
N ASN A 173 20.62 9.49 21.88
CA ASN A 173 19.22 9.79 22.19
C ASN A 173 18.33 8.53 22.10
N LEU A 174 18.58 7.66 21.11
CA LEU A 174 17.91 6.37 20.94
C LEU A 174 18.45 5.25 21.86
N GLN A 175 19.31 5.57 22.83
CA GLN A 175 20.00 4.61 23.71
C GLN A 175 20.74 3.47 22.95
N CYS A 176 21.17 3.67 21.72
CA CYS A 176 22.05 2.72 21.06
C CYS A 176 23.41 2.71 21.77
N LEU A 177 23.94 1.53 22.09
CA LEU A 177 25.28 1.40 22.66
C LEU A 177 26.34 1.80 21.61
N PRO A 178 27.45 2.43 22.04
CA PRO A 178 28.58 2.67 21.14
C PRO A 178 29.18 1.32 20.69
N PRO A 179 29.58 1.18 19.42
CA PRO A 179 30.41 0.07 18.95
C PRO A 179 31.73 -0.03 19.73
N SER A 180 32.36 -1.20 19.68
CA SER A 180 33.72 -1.42 20.20
C SER A 180 34.77 -0.64 19.40
N VAL A 181 34.52 -0.38 18.11
CA VAL A 181 35.37 0.42 17.22
C VAL A 181 34.50 1.17 16.20
N GLU A 182 34.78 2.45 15.97
CA GLU A 182 34.14 3.25 14.91
C GLU A 182 35.17 3.86 13.93
N PRO A 183 35.62 3.09 12.91
CA PRO A 183 36.69 3.55 12.01
C PRO A 183 36.20 4.50 10.92
N ARG A 184 37.07 5.42 10.52
CA ARG A 184 36.87 6.35 9.40
C ARG A 184 37.62 5.88 8.16
N VAL A 185 37.07 6.13 6.97
CA VAL A 185 37.71 5.80 5.70
C VAL A 185 39.00 6.59 5.51
N SER A 186 39.00 7.87 5.89
CA SER A 186 40.18 8.75 5.86
C SER A 186 41.39 8.20 6.64
N ASP A 187 41.14 7.45 7.72
CA ASP A 187 42.17 6.84 8.57
C ASP A 187 42.67 5.46 8.07
N HIS A 188 42.04 4.88 7.03
CA HIS A 188 42.25 3.48 6.59
C HIS A 188 42.70 3.32 5.14
N ILE A 189 43.21 4.39 4.53
CA ILE A 189 43.61 4.43 3.11
C ILE A 189 44.75 3.42 2.81
N ASP A 190 45.69 3.19 3.72
CA ASP A 190 46.76 2.19 3.54
C ASP A 190 46.20 0.76 3.44
N GLN A 191 45.24 0.41 4.31
CA GLN A 191 44.57 -0.89 4.31
C GLN A 191 43.78 -1.09 3.01
N ILE A 192 43.07 -0.05 2.56
CA ILE A 192 42.35 -0.02 1.28
C ILE A 192 43.32 -0.25 0.11
N ILE A 193 44.37 0.56 0.00
CA ILE A 193 45.38 0.45 -1.07
C ILE A 193 46.03 -0.94 -1.08
N ASN A 194 46.31 -1.52 0.09
CA ASN A 194 46.88 -2.86 0.17
C ASN A 194 45.90 -3.97 -0.24
N MET A 195 44.60 -3.85 0.08
CA MET A 195 43.58 -4.77 -0.41
C MET A 195 43.40 -4.68 -1.94
N ILE A 196 43.43 -3.47 -2.50
CA ILE A 196 43.32 -3.28 -3.97
C ILE A 196 44.53 -3.91 -4.69
N LYS A 197 45.74 -3.82 -4.13
CA LYS A 197 46.92 -4.56 -4.65
C LYS A 197 46.64 -6.07 -4.68
N GLN A 198 46.16 -6.66 -3.58
CA GLN A 198 45.85 -8.10 -3.53
C GLN A 198 44.83 -8.53 -4.59
N ILE A 199 43.78 -7.73 -4.81
CA ILE A 199 42.76 -8.00 -5.85
C ILE A 199 43.36 -7.89 -7.26
N LEU A 200 44.29 -6.96 -7.50
CA LEU A 200 45.03 -6.84 -8.77
C LEU A 200 46.02 -7.99 -8.99
N ASP A 201 46.79 -8.36 -7.96
CA ASP A 201 47.76 -9.47 -8.00
C ASP A 201 47.06 -10.81 -8.28
N ASN A 202 45.87 -11.00 -7.69
CA ASN A 202 44.98 -12.15 -7.96
C ASN A 202 44.18 -12.01 -9.28
N SER A 203 44.46 -11.01 -10.11
CA SER A 203 43.85 -10.77 -11.43
C SER A 203 42.32 -10.50 -11.44
N CYS A 204 41.73 -10.13 -10.31
CA CYS A 204 40.30 -9.80 -10.20
C CYS A 204 39.99 -8.31 -10.41
N ALA A 205 40.98 -7.48 -10.73
CA ALA A 205 40.82 -6.05 -11.01
C ALA A 205 41.68 -5.59 -12.21
N TYR A 206 41.43 -4.38 -12.70
CA TYR A 206 42.23 -3.75 -13.75
C TYR A 206 42.24 -2.21 -13.63
N VAL A 207 43.27 -1.58 -14.21
CA VAL A 207 43.50 -0.12 -14.14
C VAL A 207 43.16 0.52 -15.50
N VAL A 208 42.43 1.63 -15.51
CA VAL A 208 42.18 2.45 -16.72
C VAL A 208 42.19 3.94 -16.36
N GLY A 209 43.13 4.70 -16.94
CA GLY A 209 43.16 6.17 -16.79
C GLY A 209 43.38 6.70 -15.38
N GLY A 210 43.89 5.88 -14.46
CA GLY A 210 44.08 6.20 -13.03
C GLY A 210 42.97 5.64 -12.12
N ASP A 211 41.83 5.26 -12.69
CA ASP A 211 40.79 4.49 -11.98
C ASP A 211 41.17 3.01 -11.91
N VAL A 212 40.73 2.32 -10.86
CA VAL A 212 40.86 0.87 -10.71
C VAL A 212 39.47 0.27 -10.54
N TYR A 213 39.11 -0.69 -11.40
CA TYR A 213 37.82 -1.38 -11.38
C TYR A 213 37.99 -2.85 -10.99
N PHE A 214 37.04 -3.38 -10.23
CA PHE A 214 36.84 -4.81 -10.03
C PHE A 214 36.25 -5.42 -11.30
N SER A 215 36.75 -6.57 -11.73
CA SER A 215 36.29 -7.29 -12.93
C SER A 215 35.29 -8.38 -12.52
N VAL A 216 33.98 -8.15 -12.65
CA VAL A 216 32.97 -9.10 -12.14
C VAL A 216 33.03 -10.47 -12.84
N ASP A 217 33.40 -10.49 -14.13
CA ASP A 217 33.57 -11.71 -14.91
C ASP A 217 34.70 -12.63 -14.37
N ASN A 218 35.66 -12.06 -13.62
CA ASN A 218 36.74 -12.81 -12.99
C ASN A 218 36.36 -13.31 -11.58
N PHE A 219 35.10 -13.16 -11.15
CA PHE A 219 34.59 -13.66 -9.88
C PHE A 219 33.29 -14.46 -10.05
N PRO A 220 33.37 -15.79 -10.34
CA PRO A 220 32.20 -16.62 -10.66
C PRO A 220 31.11 -16.74 -9.58
N GLY A 221 31.40 -16.33 -8.33
CA GLY A 221 30.44 -16.31 -7.22
C GLY A 221 29.69 -14.97 -7.05
N TYR A 222 29.77 -14.05 -8.02
CA TYR A 222 29.09 -12.76 -7.97
C TYR A 222 27.57 -12.94 -8.10
N GLY A 223 26.82 -12.47 -7.09
CA GLY A 223 25.35 -12.65 -7.02
C GLY A 223 24.89 -13.72 -6.02
N GLU A 224 25.81 -14.40 -5.31
CA GLU A 224 25.47 -15.40 -4.28
C GLU A 224 24.52 -14.85 -3.20
N LEU A 225 24.79 -13.64 -2.68
CA LEU A 225 24.05 -13.07 -1.56
C LEU A 225 22.66 -12.58 -1.97
N SER A 226 22.60 -11.78 -3.03
CA SER A 226 21.36 -11.21 -3.57
C SER A 226 20.50 -12.26 -4.29
N GLY A 227 21.11 -13.25 -4.94
CA GLY A 227 20.44 -14.24 -5.78
C GLY A 227 20.20 -13.78 -7.23
N ARG A 228 20.73 -12.62 -7.61
CA ARG A 228 20.67 -12.08 -8.98
C ARG A 228 21.70 -12.77 -9.87
N LYS A 229 21.39 -12.99 -11.16
CA LYS A 229 22.38 -13.49 -12.12
C LYS A 229 23.22 -12.33 -12.67
N LEU A 230 24.41 -12.64 -13.17
CA LEU A 230 25.27 -11.68 -13.86
C LEU A 230 24.55 -11.00 -15.05
N ASP A 231 23.70 -11.71 -15.78
CA ASP A 231 22.89 -11.15 -16.88
C ASP A 231 21.87 -10.09 -16.40
N ASP A 232 21.31 -10.29 -15.20
CA ASP A 232 20.35 -9.37 -14.56
C ASP A 232 21.04 -8.14 -13.94
N ASN A 233 22.36 -8.21 -13.74
CA ASN A 233 23.17 -7.20 -13.03
C ASN A 233 23.70 -6.08 -13.94
N ARG A 234 23.18 -5.93 -15.17
CA ARG A 234 23.44 -4.74 -16.00
C ARG A 234 22.99 -3.49 -15.24
N ALA A 235 23.87 -2.50 -15.13
CA ALA A 235 23.63 -1.32 -14.32
C ALA A 235 22.37 -0.54 -14.79
N GLY A 236 21.32 -0.52 -13.96
CA GLY A 236 20.09 0.22 -14.23
C GLY A 236 20.33 1.73 -14.37
N GLU A 237 19.52 2.37 -15.21
CA GLU A 237 19.78 3.68 -15.83
C GLU A 237 19.67 4.89 -14.87
N ARG A 238 20.58 4.98 -13.89
CA ARG A 238 20.69 6.12 -12.96
C ARG A 238 22.10 6.67 -12.78
N VAL A 239 23.10 6.09 -13.45
CA VAL A 239 24.46 6.63 -13.59
C VAL A 239 24.91 6.37 -15.03
N ALA A 240 25.56 7.34 -15.67
CA ALA A 240 26.13 7.14 -17.00
C ALA A 240 27.12 5.96 -16.96
N VAL A 241 26.94 4.99 -17.86
CA VAL A 241 27.86 3.85 -17.99
C VAL A 241 29.19 4.37 -18.52
N ASP A 242 30.23 4.25 -17.72
CA ASP A 242 31.59 4.62 -18.12
C ASP A 242 32.09 3.64 -19.19
N GLU A 243 32.16 4.11 -20.44
CA GLU A 243 32.55 3.32 -21.63
C GLU A 243 33.97 2.72 -21.52
N ARG A 244 34.76 3.15 -20.54
CA ARG A 244 36.09 2.61 -20.23
C ARG A 244 36.05 1.26 -19.49
N LYS A 245 34.90 0.87 -18.94
CA LYS A 245 34.72 -0.43 -18.29
C LYS A 245 34.71 -1.58 -19.31
N ARG A 246 35.24 -2.74 -18.92
CA ARG A 246 35.16 -3.99 -19.68
C ARG A 246 33.75 -4.60 -19.61
N ASN A 247 33.13 -4.57 -18.44
CA ASN A 247 31.76 -4.98 -18.21
C ASN A 247 30.98 -3.84 -17.53
N PRO A 248 29.75 -3.48 -17.95
CA PRO A 248 28.96 -2.43 -17.31
C PRO A 248 28.78 -2.60 -15.79
N ALA A 249 28.75 -3.84 -15.31
CA ALA A 249 28.62 -4.21 -13.90
C ALA A 249 29.92 -4.07 -13.08
N ASP A 250 31.07 -3.86 -13.72
CA ASP A 250 32.35 -3.60 -13.02
C ASP A 250 32.23 -2.35 -12.14
N PHE A 251 32.75 -2.40 -10.92
CA PHE A 251 32.64 -1.32 -9.94
C PHE A 251 34.00 -0.78 -9.52
N ALA A 252 34.07 0.52 -9.19
CA ALA A 252 35.31 1.19 -8.84
C ALA A 252 35.82 0.72 -7.46
N LEU A 253 37.08 0.31 -7.42
CA LEU A 253 37.89 0.12 -6.21
C LEU A 253 38.63 1.41 -5.85
N TRP A 254 39.16 2.09 -6.85
CA TRP A 254 39.84 3.39 -6.74
C TRP A 254 39.31 4.33 -7.83
N LYS A 255 39.05 5.58 -7.48
CA LYS A 255 38.65 6.66 -8.39
C LYS A 255 39.80 7.66 -8.50
N ALA A 256 40.19 8.03 -9.71
CA ALA A 256 41.17 9.07 -9.95
C ALA A 256 40.70 10.42 -9.35
N ALA A 257 41.65 11.26 -8.91
CA ALA A 257 41.36 12.60 -8.42
C ALA A 257 40.85 13.51 -9.55
N LYS A 258 39.85 14.33 -9.27
CA LYS A 258 39.44 15.46 -10.11
C LYS A 258 39.83 16.77 -9.45
N ASP A 259 39.92 17.83 -10.25
CA ASP A 259 40.29 19.17 -9.76
C ASP A 259 39.38 19.63 -8.60
N GLY A 260 39.98 19.87 -7.43
CA GLY A 260 39.30 20.31 -6.22
C GLY A 260 38.68 19.21 -5.34
N GLU A 261 38.72 17.94 -5.74
CA GLU A 261 38.29 16.82 -4.88
C GLU A 261 39.43 16.41 -3.91
N PRO A 262 39.14 15.95 -2.68
CA PRO A 262 40.15 15.35 -1.80
C PRO A 262 40.75 14.06 -2.39
N TRP A 263 42.05 13.86 -2.21
CA TRP A 263 42.79 12.72 -2.74
C TRP A 263 43.97 12.30 -1.86
N TRP A 264 44.44 11.06 -2.09
CA TRP A 264 45.63 10.45 -1.50
C TRP A 264 46.51 9.86 -2.61
N ASP A 265 47.82 9.77 -2.36
CA ASP A 265 48.76 9.08 -3.25
C ASP A 265 48.48 7.57 -3.30
N SER A 266 48.60 6.98 -4.48
CA SER A 266 48.45 5.53 -4.68
C SER A 266 49.36 5.01 -5.81
N PRO A 267 49.57 3.69 -5.93
CA PRO A 267 50.31 3.09 -7.05
C PRO A 267 49.73 3.39 -8.44
N TRP A 268 48.48 3.87 -8.51
CA TRP A 268 47.73 4.14 -9.74
C TRP A 268 47.60 5.65 -10.04
N GLY A 269 48.19 6.50 -9.18
CA GLY A 269 48.06 7.96 -9.22
C GLY A 269 47.21 8.52 -8.06
N PRO A 270 47.09 9.86 -7.95
CA PRO A 270 46.29 10.49 -6.91
C PRO A 270 44.81 10.15 -7.09
N GLY A 271 44.13 9.80 -6.00
CA GLY A 271 42.71 9.43 -6.04
C GLY A 271 42.10 9.13 -4.68
N ARG A 272 40.98 8.39 -4.67
CA ARG A 272 40.20 8.02 -3.48
C ARG A 272 39.58 6.62 -3.62
N PRO A 273 39.18 5.95 -2.52
CA PRO A 273 38.38 4.73 -2.58
C PRO A 273 37.07 4.86 -3.39
N GLY A 274 36.60 3.73 -3.91
CA GLY A 274 35.19 3.52 -4.22
C GLY A 274 34.44 2.92 -3.03
N TRP A 275 33.21 3.37 -2.80
CA TRP A 275 32.37 3.08 -1.61
C TRP A 275 32.43 1.66 -1.03
N HIS A 276 32.58 0.63 -1.86
CA HIS A 276 32.61 -0.78 -1.43
C HIS A 276 33.91 -1.20 -0.73
N ILE A 277 35.07 -0.78 -1.24
CA ILE A 277 36.38 -1.29 -0.76
C ILE A 277 36.68 -0.86 0.68
N GLU A 278 36.05 0.26 1.09
CA GLU A 278 36.07 0.81 2.44
C GLU A 278 35.70 -0.24 3.49
N CYS A 279 34.52 -0.83 3.35
CA CYS A 279 33.96 -1.76 4.34
C CYS A 279 34.69 -3.11 4.33
N SER A 280 35.11 -3.61 3.16
CA SER A 280 35.97 -4.80 3.07
C SER A 280 37.31 -4.60 3.77
N ALA A 281 38.01 -3.49 3.51
CA ALA A 281 39.32 -3.23 4.10
C ALA A 281 39.24 -2.97 5.62
N MET A 282 38.25 -2.21 6.09
CA MET A 282 38.07 -1.92 7.52
C MET A 282 37.59 -3.16 8.30
N SER A 283 36.64 -3.94 7.77
CA SER A 283 36.19 -5.16 8.45
C SER A 283 37.32 -6.18 8.55
N ALA A 284 38.08 -6.42 7.47
CA ALA A 284 39.26 -7.27 7.48
C ALA A 284 40.35 -6.78 8.45
N HIS A 285 40.53 -5.46 8.61
CA HIS A 285 41.51 -4.92 9.55
C HIS A 285 41.16 -5.17 11.03
N TYR A 286 39.88 -5.03 11.40
CA TYR A 286 39.47 -5.11 12.82
C TYR A 286 38.97 -6.48 13.29
N LEU A 287 38.52 -7.33 12.37
CA LEU A 287 37.94 -8.66 12.63
C LEU A 287 38.66 -9.81 11.88
N GLY A 288 39.60 -9.49 10.97
CA GLY A 288 40.20 -10.46 10.05
C GLY A 288 39.32 -10.77 8.85
N HIS A 289 39.85 -11.49 7.85
CA HIS A 289 39.12 -11.84 6.62
C HIS A 289 37.93 -12.80 6.83
N SER A 290 37.73 -13.33 8.04
CA SER A 290 36.63 -14.26 8.37
C SER A 290 36.08 -13.99 9.77
N PHE A 291 34.83 -13.59 9.86
CA PHE A 291 34.14 -13.22 11.11
C PHE A 291 32.66 -13.63 11.09
N ASP A 292 31.97 -13.42 12.21
CA ASP A 292 30.67 -14.04 12.47
C ASP A 292 29.52 -13.35 11.74
N ILE A 293 29.33 -12.05 11.99
CA ILE A 293 28.13 -11.31 11.58
C ILE A 293 28.51 -10.10 10.76
N HIS A 294 27.90 -9.95 9.58
CA HIS A 294 27.85 -8.69 8.84
C HIS A 294 26.41 -8.19 8.76
N GLY A 295 26.19 -6.93 9.15
CA GLY A 295 24.87 -6.30 9.23
C GLY A 295 24.69 -5.04 8.36
N GLY A 296 23.48 -4.80 7.88
CA GLY A 296 23.10 -3.52 7.26
C GLY A 296 21.61 -3.39 6.92
N GLY A 297 21.26 -2.36 6.15
CA GLY A 297 19.93 -2.22 5.56
C GLY A 297 19.72 -3.21 4.41
N GLU A 298 18.46 -3.55 4.11
CA GLU A 298 18.08 -4.40 2.97
C GLU A 298 18.55 -3.85 1.60
N ASP A 299 18.70 -2.53 1.46
CA ASP A 299 19.31 -1.87 0.29
C ASP A 299 20.83 -2.07 0.17
N LEU A 300 21.51 -2.52 1.22
CA LEU A 300 22.93 -2.85 1.17
C LEU A 300 23.20 -4.26 0.66
N ILE A 301 22.20 -5.16 0.61
CA ILE A 301 22.33 -6.51 0.03
C ILE A 301 22.94 -6.45 -1.37
N PHE A 302 22.46 -5.54 -2.21
CA PHE A 302 22.99 -5.29 -3.54
C PHE A 302 22.93 -3.79 -3.89
N PRO A 303 24.01 -3.16 -4.37
CA PRO A 303 25.30 -3.78 -4.71
C PRO A 303 26.29 -3.89 -3.55
N HIS A 304 26.06 -3.26 -2.40
CA HIS A 304 27.13 -2.98 -1.43
C HIS A 304 27.80 -4.23 -0.85
N HIS A 305 27.04 -5.08 -0.16
CA HIS A 305 27.55 -6.30 0.48
C HIS A 305 27.95 -7.39 -0.52
N GLU A 306 27.28 -7.47 -1.68
CA GLU A 306 27.70 -8.36 -2.78
C GLU A 306 29.11 -7.99 -3.30
N ASN A 307 29.37 -6.69 -3.48
CA ASN A 307 30.68 -6.18 -3.86
C ASN A 307 31.74 -6.45 -2.79
N GLU A 308 31.40 -6.34 -1.51
CA GLU A 308 32.31 -6.66 -0.41
C GLU A 308 32.67 -8.14 -0.34
N ILE A 309 31.71 -9.05 -0.59
CA ILE A 309 32.00 -10.49 -0.71
C ILE A 309 32.98 -10.74 -1.84
N ALA A 310 32.78 -10.10 -2.99
CA ALA A 310 33.65 -10.24 -4.15
C ALA A 310 35.06 -9.68 -3.89
N GLN A 311 35.17 -8.49 -3.31
CA GLN A 311 36.43 -7.86 -2.92
C GLN A 311 37.19 -8.68 -1.88
N SER A 312 36.53 -9.08 -0.80
CA SER A 312 37.16 -9.78 0.32
C SER A 312 37.66 -11.17 -0.08
N ARG A 313 36.89 -11.92 -0.89
CA ARG A 313 37.30 -13.22 -1.44
C ARG A 313 38.35 -13.10 -2.53
N ALA A 314 38.33 -12.04 -3.35
CA ALA A 314 39.37 -11.78 -4.34
C ALA A 314 40.70 -11.32 -3.72
N ALA A 315 40.67 -10.67 -2.56
CA ALA A 315 41.87 -10.35 -1.79
C ALA A 315 42.39 -11.58 -1.01
N CYS A 316 41.50 -12.39 -0.43
CA CYS A 316 41.83 -13.58 0.34
C CYS A 316 40.77 -14.68 0.10
N CYS A 317 41.14 -15.76 -0.61
CA CYS A 317 40.21 -16.80 -1.05
C CYS A 317 39.46 -17.52 0.09
N ASP A 318 40.06 -17.62 1.28
CA ASP A 318 39.45 -18.23 2.47
C ASP A 318 38.45 -17.30 3.18
N SER A 319 38.28 -16.05 2.71
CA SER A 319 37.42 -15.04 3.33
C SER A 319 35.98 -15.52 3.46
N SER A 320 35.49 -15.49 4.70
CA SER A 320 34.27 -16.19 5.10
C SER A 320 33.55 -15.48 6.25
N ILE A 321 32.47 -14.79 5.89
CA ILE A 321 31.47 -14.25 6.82
C ILE A 321 30.34 -15.28 6.97
N ASN A 322 30.04 -15.67 8.22
CA ASN A 322 29.07 -16.72 8.51
C ASN A 322 27.62 -16.26 8.31
N TYR A 323 27.21 -15.18 8.97
CA TYR A 323 25.83 -14.70 9.03
C TYR A 323 25.69 -13.30 8.41
N TRP A 324 24.82 -13.19 7.40
CA TRP A 324 24.46 -11.92 6.77
C TRP A 324 23.06 -11.50 7.22
N ILE A 325 22.96 -10.36 7.91
CA ILE A 325 21.77 -9.94 8.64
C ILE A 325 21.31 -8.57 8.11
N HIS A 326 20.04 -8.46 7.70
CA HIS A 326 19.52 -7.23 7.10
C HIS A 326 18.20 -6.79 7.75
N ASN A 327 18.05 -5.49 8.01
CA ASN A 327 16.77 -4.92 8.46
C ASN A 327 15.92 -4.47 7.26
N GLY A 328 14.61 -4.65 7.37
CA GLY A 328 13.65 -4.17 6.37
C GLY A 328 13.51 -2.65 6.35
N PHE A 329 12.96 -2.13 5.25
CA PHE A 329 12.78 -0.68 5.02
C PHE A 329 11.86 0.03 6.01
N VAL A 330 11.99 1.36 6.07
CA VAL A 330 10.99 2.24 6.68
C VAL A 330 10.21 2.96 5.59
N ASN A 331 8.89 2.79 5.63
CA ASN A 331 7.95 3.48 4.77
C ASN A 331 7.29 4.64 5.55
N VAL A 332 6.77 5.64 4.85
CA VAL A 332 5.94 6.72 5.38
C VAL A 332 4.66 6.74 4.59
N ASN A 333 3.50 6.61 5.25
CA ASN A 333 2.20 6.49 4.59
C ASN A 333 2.20 5.43 3.48
N SER A 334 2.85 4.29 3.76
CA SER A 334 3.09 3.16 2.84
C SER A 334 4.03 3.41 1.65
N GLN A 335 4.50 4.63 1.38
CA GLN A 335 5.56 4.91 0.40
C GLN A 335 6.95 4.63 0.99
N LYS A 336 7.94 4.21 0.18
CA LYS A 336 9.34 4.12 0.65
C LYS A 336 9.89 5.51 1.00
N MET A 337 10.58 5.62 2.14
CA MET A 337 11.23 6.88 2.53
C MET A 337 12.38 7.22 1.56
N SER A 338 12.36 8.42 0.96
CA SER A 338 13.49 8.96 0.21
C SER A 338 13.56 10.49 0.23
N LYS A 339 14.76 11.05 0.09
CA LYS A 339 14.95 12.51 -0.02
C LYS A 339 14.33 13.08 -1.31
N SER A 340 14.32 12.29 -2.38
CA SER A 340 13.74 12.64 -3.69
C SER A 340 12.22 12.80 -3.67
N LEU A 341 11.49 12.04 -2.82
CA LEU A 341 10.05 12.17 -2.66
C LEU A 341 9.64 13.27 -1.64
N GLY A 342 10.60 13.89 -0.95
CA GLY A 342 10.32 14.86 0.13
C GLY A 342 9.69 14.25 1.39
N ASN A 343 9.33 12.96 1.39
CA ASN A 343 8.75 12.22 2.51
C ASN A 343 9.78 11.82 3.60
N PHE A 344 10.96 12.44 3.59
CA PHE A 344 12.08 12.18 4.50
C PHE A 344 11.84 12.79 5.90
N ILE A 345 11.96 11.99 6.96
CA ILE A 345 11.73 12.41 8.34
C ILE A 345 12.98 12.16 9.18
N THR A 346 13.62 13.24 9.63
CA THR A 346 14.81 13.18 10.50
C THR A 346 14.45 12.64 11.88
N ILE A 347 15.40 11.96 12.54
CA ILE A 347 15.24 11.49 13.93
C ILE A 347 14.88 12.69 14.82
N ARG A 348 15.61 13.80 14.63
CA ARG A 348 15.44 15.09 15.32
C ARG A 348 14.02 15.63 15.27
N LYS A 349 13.38 15.61 14.09
CA LYS A 349 11.98 16.05 13.92
C LYS A 349 10.99 15.19 14.70
N VAL A 350 11.23 13.87 14.81
CA VAL A 350 10.38 12.99 15.62
C VAL A 350 10.61 13.22 17.12
N ILE A 351 11.87 13.28 17.56
CA ILE A 351 12.21 13.46 18.98
C ILE A 351 11.98 14.90 19.48
N GLU A 352 11.63 15.85 18.63
CA GLU A 352 11.05 17.12 19.06
C GLU A 352 9.64 16.93 19.66
N MET A 353 8.80 16.11 19.01
CA MET A 353 7.39 15.92 19.36
C MET A 353 7.13 14.67 20.23
N TYR A 354 8.05 13.72 20.25
CA TYR A 354 7.99 12.48 21.01
C TYR A 354 9.23 12.29 21.90
N HIS A 355 9.13 11.41 22.90
CA HIS A 355 10.30 10.97 23.66
C HIS A 355 11.15 10.02 22.78
N PRO A 356 12.50 10.09 22.80
CA PRO A 356 13.35 9.22 21.97
C PRO A 356 13.06 7.73 22.10
N LEU A 357 12.78 7.26 23.33
CA LEU A 357 12.44 5.86 23.57
C LEU A 357 11.02 5.48 23.13
N ALA A 358 10.14 6.44 22.81
CA ALA A 358 8.86 6.16 22.15
C ALA A 358 9.07 5.88 20.66
N LEU A 359 9.96 6.63 19.97
CA LEU A 359 10.42 6.28 18.62
C LEU A 359 11.11 4.91 18.63
N ARG A 360 11.97 4.63 19.62
CA ARG A 360 12.57 3.29 19.76
C ARG A 360 11.54 2.19 19.98
N MET A 361 10.56 2.39 20.88
CA MET A 361 9.51 1.39 21.14
C MET A 361 8.61 1.15 19.91
N PHE A 362 8.33 2.18 19.12
CA PHE A 362 7.70 2.06 17.80
C PHE A 362 8.53 1.18 16.85
N LEU A 363 9.84 1.47 16.71
CA LEU A 363 10.75 0.70 15.85
C LEU A 363 10.89 -0.78 16.26
N LEU A 364 10.65 -1.11 17.53
CA LEU A 364 10.66 -2.46 18.08
C LEU A 364 9.27 -3.15 18.03
N GLY A 365 8.21 -2.43 17.68
CA GLY A 365 6.86 -2.97 17.52
C GLY A 365 6.71 -3.90 16.30
N THR A 366 7.65 -3.85 15.35
CA THR A 366 7.66 -4.65 14.12
C THR A 366 8.98 -5.41 14.00
N HIS A 367 8.90 -6.72 13.69
CA HIS A 367 10.07 -7.61 13.49
C HIS A 367 11.13 -6.98 12.58
N TYR A 368 12.42 -7.06 12.93
CA TYR A 368 13.47 -6.20 12.34
C TYR A 368 13.61 -6.34 10.80
N ARG A 369 13.38 -7.56 10.27
CA ARG A 369 13.40 -7.87 8.83
C ARG A 369 12.17 -7.41 8.05
N SER A 370 11.04 -7.14 8.71
CA SER A 370 9.83 -6.69 8.02
C SER A 370 9.93 -5.19 7.70
N PRO A 371 9.31 -4.71 6.60
CA PRO A 371 9.13 -3.28 6.41
C PRO A 371 8.22 -2.72 7.52
N ILE A 372 8.53 -1.52 8.02
CA ILE A 372 7.73 -0.82 9.04
C ILE A 372 7.16 0.47 8.46
N ASN A 373 5.86 0.73 8.68
CA ASN A 373 5.20 1.94 8.21
C ASN A 373 5.18 2.99 9.34
N TYR A 374 5.75 4.16 9.09
CA TYR A 374 5.72 5.30 10.00
C TYR A 374 4.34 5.97 9.95
N THR A 375 3.66 6.00 11.10
CA THR A 375 2.42 6.77 11.31
C THR A 375 2.43 7.44 12.69
N ILE A 376 1.65 8.51 12.84
CA ILE A 376 1.58 9.30 14.10
C ILE A 376 0.83 8.52 15.18
N GLU A 377 -0.13 7.69 14.78
CA GLU A 377 -0.98 6.86 15.64
C GLU A 377 -0.13 5.77 16.31
N GLN A 378 0.76 5.12 15.54
CA GLN A 378 1.67 4.11 16.09
C GLN A 378 2.72 4.72 17.03
N LEU A 379 3.16 5.96 16.79
CA LEU A 379 3.98 6.72 17.75
C LEU A 379 3.20 7.12 19.01
N ASN A 380 1.92 7.47 18.90
CA ASN A 380 1.06 7.75 20.06
C ASN A 380 0.86 6.47 20.90
N VAL A 381 0.61 5.32 20.28
CA VAL A 381 0.54 4.01 20.96
C VAL A 381 1.85 3.66 21.66
N ALA A 382 3.00 3.86 20.99
CA ALA A 382 4.30 3.66 21.60
C ALA A 382 4.54 4.62 22.80
N SER A 383 4.11 5.88 22.69
CA SER A 383 4.26 6.89 23.75
C SER A 383 3.38 6.61 24.98
N ASP A 384 2.12 6.20 24.80
CA ASP A 384 1.22 5.82 25.90
C ASP A 384 1.70 4.55 26.60
N ARG A 385 2.07 3.53 25.83
CA ARG A 385 2.57 2.25 26.36
C ARG A 385 3.88 2.42 27.13
N LEU A 386 4.77 3.31 26.68
CA LEU A 386 5.99 3.66 27.40
C LEU A 386 5.68 4.40 28.71
N TYR A 387 4.75 5.36 28.69
CA TYR A 387 4.30 6.05 29.91
C TYR A 387 3.72 5.08 30.93
N TYR A 388 2.80 4.21 30.51
CA TYR A 388 2.20 3.18 31.38
C TYR A 388 3.26 2.26 32.01
N THR A 389 4.25 1.84 31.22
CA THR A 389 5.36 1.00 31.69
C THR A 389 6.19 1.71 32.76
N TYR A 390 6.61 2.96 32.51
CA TYR A 390 7.44 3.73 33.45
C TYR A 390 6.67 4.18 34.69
N GLN A 391 5.37 4.48 34.58
CA GLN A 391 4.52 4.82 35.73
C GLN A 391 4.42 3.62 36.68
N THR A 392 4.08 2.44 36.15
CA THR A 392 3.97 1.20 36.93
C THR A 392 5.29 0.85 37.65
N LEU A 393 6.43 1.05 36.99
CA LEU A 393 7.76 0.79 37.57
C LEU A 393 8.14 1.84 38.62
N ARG A 394 7.84 3.13 38.40
CA ARG A 394 8.02 4.19 39.40
C ARG A 394 7.17 3.97 40.65
N ASP A 395 5.89 3.64 40.48
CA ASP A 395 4.97 3.42 41.60
C ASP A 395 5.38 2.18 42.43
N CYS A 396 6.03 1.21 41.78
CA CYS A 396 6.71 0.09 42.42
C CYS A 396 7.97 0.52 43.21
N GLU A 397 8.86 1.33 42.63
CA GLU A 397 10.03 1.88 43.35
C GLU A 397 9.60 2.68 44.58
N GLU A 398 8.64 3.60 44.44
CA GLU A 398 8.13 4.42 45.55
C GLU A 398 7.47 3.58 46.64
N SER A 399 6.74 2.51 46.27
CA SER A 399 6.17 1.54 47.22
C SER A 399 7.23 0.72 47.95
N CYS A 400 8.30 0.30 47.25
CA CYS A 400 9.34 -0.57 47.82
C CYS A 400 10.34 0.19 48.70
N GLN A 401 10.57 1.50 48.45
CA GLN A 401 11.42 2.34 49.30
C GLN A 401 10.82 2.58 50.70
N GLN A 402 9.51 2.43 50.88
CA GLN A 402 8.82 2.74 52.14
C GLN A 402 8.90 1.63 53.22
N GLN A 403 9.50 0.46 52.94
CA GLN A 403 9.70 -0.59 53.94
C GLN A 403 11.11 -1.21 53.88
N GLN A 404 11.66 -1.51 55.06
CA GLN A 404 13.01 -2.04 55.22
C GLN A 404 13.08 -3.52 54.77
N LYS A 405 14.09 -3.90 53.97
CA LYS A 405 14.22 -5.26 53.41
C LYS A 405 14.46 -6.32 54.49
N ASN A 406 13.40 -7.02 54.90
CA ASN A 406 13.52 -8.32 55.57
C ASN A 406 13.74 -9.41 54.53
N SER A 407 14.97 -9.90 54.39
CA SER A 407 15.32 -11.02 53.52
C SER A 407 14.97 -12.36 54.17
N GLY A 408 13.83 -12.96 53.80
CA GLY A 408 13.38 -14.26 54.35
C GLY A 408 12.40 -15.02 53.45
N ASP A 409 12.84 -16.19 52.98
CA ASP A 409 12.08 -17.25 52.30
C ASP A 409 11.32 -16.91 51.00
N SER A 410 10.85 -17.97 50.33
CA SER A 410 10.34 -17.99 48.95
C SER A 410 9.21 -17.01 48.62
N LEU A 411 9.16 -16.62 47.34
CA LEU A 411 8.09 -15.84 46.72
C LEU A 411 6.79 -16.67 46.55
N PRO A 412 5.62 -16.02 46.47
CA PRO A 412 4.36 -16.70 46.14
C PRO A 412 4.42 -17.42 44.79
N ALA A 413 3.87 -18.64 44.71
CA ALA A 413 3.92 -19.47 43.51
C ALA A 413 3.37 -18.77 42.25
N ASN A 414 2.28 -17.99 42.38
CA ASN A 414 1.74 -17.22 41.25
C ASN A 414 2.75 -16.19 40.70
N THR A 415 3.52 -15.52 41.57
CA THR A 415 4.57 -14.58 41.15
C THR A 415 5.71 -15.32 40.44
N LEU A 416 6.11 -16.49 40.96
CA LEU A 416 7.12 -17.33 40.29
C LEU A 416 6.64 -17.77 38.90
N ASN A 417 5.37 -18.13 38.74
CA ASN A 417 4.78 -18.47 37.44
C ASN A 417 4.82 -17.29 36.45
N TYR A 418 4.48 -16.06 36.87
CA TYR A 418 4.59 -14.87 36.00
C TYR A 418 6.04 -14.55 35.63
N ILE A 419 6.98 -14.70 36.57
CA ILE A 419 8.43 -14.51 36.32
C ILE A 419 8.95 -15.55 35.32
N GLN A 420 8.59 -16.83 35.50
CA GLN A 420 8.99 -17.91 34.61
C GLN A 420 8.39 -17.74 33.21
N LYS A 421 7.10 -17.40 33.12
CA LYS A 421 6.42 -17.13 31.85
C LYS A 421 7.08 -15.97 31.10
N LEU A 422 7.31 -14.83 31.78
CA LEU A 422 7.97 -13.67 31.18
C LEU A 422 9.38 -14.04 30.67
N HIS A 423 10.16 -14.77 31.47
CA HIS A 423 11.48 -15.25 31.07
C HIS A 423 11.43 -16.16 29.84
N ASP A 424 10.54 -17.15 29.83
CA ASP A 424 10.49 -18.15 28.77
C ASP A 424 9.90 -17.59 27.47
N GLU A 425 8.93 -16.68 27.53
CA GLU A 425 8.43 -15.93 26.37
C GLU A 425 9.51 -14.98 25.82
N PHE A 426 10.24 -14.28 26.69
CA PHE A 426 11.34 -13.40 26.30
C PHE A 426 12.48 -14.16 25.62
N VAL A 427 13.03 -15.19 26.27
CA VAL A 427 14.13 -16.00 25.70
C VAL A 427 13.68 -16.74 24.45
N THR A 428 12.45 -17.27 24.39
CA THR A 428 11.94 -17.94 23.18
C THR A 428 11.80 -16.97 22.01
N SER A 429 11.23 -15.78 22.22
CA SER A 429 11.04 -14.80 21.14
C SER A 429 12.34 -14.15 20.69
N MET A 430 13.24 -13.82 21.62
CA MET A 430 14.53 -13.24 21.28
C MET A 430 15.49 -14.24 20.62
N SER A 431 15.48 -15.52 21.02
CA SER A 431 16.24 -16.58 20.33
C SER A 431 15.63 -16.98 18.97
N ASP A 432 14.39 -16.62 18.65
CA ASP A 432 13.79 -16.90 17.33
C ASP A 432 13.91 -15.68 16.38
N ASP A 433 15.13 -15.35 15.93
CA ASP A 433 15.40 -14.24 14.99
C ASP A 433 15.04 -12.84 15.56
N LEU A 434 15.32 -12.61 16.86
CA LEU A 434 15.08 -11.33 17.54
C LEU A 434 13.63 -10.82 17.43
N HIS A 435 12.65 -11.65 17.80
CA HIS A 435 11.21 -11.38 17.64
C HIS A 435 10.66 -10.37 18.68
N THR A 436 11.28 -9.19 18.73
CA THR A 436 11.11 -8.08 19.68
C THR A 436 9.66 -7.64 19.94
N SER A 437 8.77 -7.74 18.96
CA SER A 437 7.34 -7.42 19.14
C SER A 437 6.63 -8.35 20.13
N VAL A 438 7.07 -9.62 20.22
CA VAL A 438 6.56 -10.61 21.19
C VAL A 438 7.22 -10.41 22.56
N ALA A 439 8.52 -10.10 22.61
CA ALA A 439 9.19 -9.69 23.84
C ALA A 439 8.53 -8.45 24.48
N LEU A 440 8.11 -7.48 23.67
CA LEU A 440 7.30 -6.34 24.10
C LEU A 440 5.88 -6.74 24.52
N ALA A 441 5.26 -7.75 23.89
CA ALA A 441 3.97 -8.26 24.32
C ALA A 441 4.03 -8.89 25.73
N ALA A 442 5.06 -9.70 25.99
CA ALA A 442 5.21 -10.49 27.22
C ALA A 442 5.19 -9.68 28.52
N ILE A 443 5.76 -8.46 28.55
CA ILE A 443 5.75 -7.60 29.77
C ILE A 443 4.34 -7.11 30.16
N SER A 444 3.34 -7.21 29.28
CA SER A 444 2.02 -6.58 29.47
C SER A 444 1.17 -7.24 30.54
N GLU A 445 1.34 -8.54 30.81
CA GLU A 445 0.66 -9.24 31.90
C GLU A 445 1.32 -8.99 33.26
N PRO A 446 2.66 -9.13 33.42
CA PRO A 446 3.40 -8.65 34.59
C PRO A 446 3.06 -7.22 35.02
N LEU A 447 3.00 -6.26 34.08
CA LEU A 447 2.64 -4.86 34.39
C LEU A 447 1.21 -4.72 34.95
N LYS A 448 0.24 -5.50 34.46
CA LYS A 448 -1.12 -5.51 35.03
C LYS A 448 -1.11 -6.04 36.47
N VAL A 449 -0.46 -7.18 36.68
CA VAL A 449 -0.30 -7.79 38.02
C VAL A 449 0.40 -6.84 39.00
N MET A 450 1.39 -6.07 38.55
CA MET A 450 2.03 -5.05 39.38
C MET A 450 1.05 -3.93 39.79
N ASN A 451 0.22 -3.42 38.87
CA ASN A 451 -0.79 -2.41 39.20
C ASN A 451 -1.87 -2.95 40.16
N ASP A 452 -2.34 -4.19 39.97
CA ASP A 452 -3.28 -4.85 40.88
C ASP A 452 -2.68 -5.00 42.29
N LEU A 453 -1.40 -5.42 42.37
CA LEU A 453 -0.67 -5.50 43.63
C LEU A 453 -0.51 -4.12 44.28
N LEU A 454 -0.17 -3.07 43.51
CA LEU A 454 0.00 -1.70 43.99
C LEU A 454 -1.27 -1.17 44.69
N HIS A 455 -2.44 -1.37 44.08
CA HIS A 455 -3.71 -0.88 44.60
C HIS A 455 -4.41 -1.80 45.63
N THR A 456 -3.95 -3.05 45.79
CA THR A 456 -4.49 -4.00 46.79
C THR A 456 -4.26 -3.51 48.23
N ARG A 457 -5.35 -3.20 48.95
CA ARG A 457 -5.31 -2.63 50.31
C ARG A 457 -4.64 -3.58 51.33
N LYS A 458 -3.82 -3.01 52.22
CA LYS A 458 -3.22 -3.73 53.38
C LYS A 458 -4.30 -4.53 54.14
N GLY A 459 -3.99 -5.80 54.42
CA GLY A 459 -4.86 -6.71 55.18
C GLY A 459 -5.81 -7.60 54.36
N LYS A 460 -5.88 -7.47 53.02
CA LYS A 460 -6.63 -8.41 52.16
C LYS A 460 -5.78 -9.05 51.06
N LYS A 461 -5.39 -10.31 51.28
CA LYS A 461 -4.96 -11.31 50.28
C LYS A 461 -3.84 -10.92 49.30
N GLN A 462 -2.66 -10.51 49.80
CA GLN A 462 -1.42 -11.10 49.29
C GLN A 462 -0.34 -11.09 50.38
N GLU A 463 0.17 -12.28 50.70
CA GLU A 463 1.41 -12.45 51.46
C GLU A 463 2.60 -12.08 50.57
N LYS A 464 3.65 -11.46 51.13
CA LYS A 464 4.86 -11.02 50.41
C LYS A 464 4.62 -10.10 49.20
N ARG A 465 3.67 -9.15 49.32
CA ARG A 465 3.29 -8.19 48.24
C ARG A 465 4.48 -7.39 47.69
N LEU A 466 5.35 -6.85 48.54
CA LEU A 466 6.43 -5.95 48.11
C LEU A 466 7.58 -6.73 47.46
N GLU A 467 7.82 -7.93 47.98
CA GLU A 467 8.78 -8.90 47.46
C GLU A 467 8.34 -9.39 46.07
N SER A 468 7.03 -9.65 45.89
CA SER A 468 6.45 -9.93 44.57
C SER A 468 6.59 -8.75 43.59
N LEU A 469 6.38 -7.51 44.05
CA LEU A 469 6.53 -6.32 43.22
C LEU A 469 7.98 -6.13 42.76
N SER A 470 8.94 -6.15 43.70
CA SER A 470 10.38 -6.02 43.39
C SER A 470 10.89 -7.15 42.49
N ALA A 471 10.43 -8.39 42.68
CA ALA A 471 10.85 -9.52 41.84
C ALA A 471 10.28 -9.46 40.40
N LEU A 472 9.12 -8.83 40.19
CA LEU A 472 8.59 -8.55 38.85
C LEU A 472 9.31 -7.35 38.20
N GLU A 473 9.57 -6.30 38.96
CA GLU A 473 10.34 -5.11 38.54
C GLU A 473 11.74 -5.48 38.05
N ASP A 474 12.52 -6.24 38.84
CA ASP A 474 13.85 -6.74 38.45
C ASP A 474 13.81 -7.47 37.09
N LYS A 475 12.77 -8.27 36.84
CA LYS A 475 12.65 -9.09 35.61
C LYS A 475 12.19 -8.28 34.40
N ILE A 476 11.26 -7.34 34.58
CA ILE A 476 10.87 -6.39 33.52
C ILE A 476 12.08 -5.51 33.15
N ARG A 477 12.90 -5.10 34.11
CA ARG A 477 14.10 -4.29 33.85
C ARG A 477 15.19 -5.03 33.08
N VAL A 478 15.32 -6.35 33.22
CA VAL A 478 16.16 -7.16 32.32
C VAL A 478 15.68 -7.06 30.87
N VAL A 479 14.37 -7.25 30.63
CA VAL A 479 13.77 -7.14 29.28
C VAL A 479 13.96 -5.72 28.72
N LEU A 480 13.65 -4.68 29.49
CA LEU A 480 13.86 -3.29 29.07
C LEU A 480 15.34 -2.94 28.83
N SER A 481 16.27 -3.53 29.58
CA SER A 481 17.71 -3.34 29.38
C SER A 481 18.19 -3.93 28.05
N VAL A 482 17.77 -5.16 27.71
CA VAL A 482 18.12 -5.80 26.44
C VAL A 482 17.45 -5.10 25.25
N LEU A 483 16.19 -4.67 25.41
CA LEU A 483 15.49 -3.90 24.37
C LEU A 483 15.97 -2.44 24.27
N GLY A 484 16.82 -1.96 25.18
CA GLY A 484 17.31 -0.57 25.22
C GLY A 484 16.20 0.47 25.50
N LEU A 485 15.24 0.09 26.34
CA LEU A 485 14.09 0.90 26.76
C LEU A 485 14.14 1.25 28.27
N LEU A 486 15.28 1.08 28.92
CA LEU A 486 15.46 1.37 30.36
C LEU A 486 15.99 2.81 30.55
N PRO A 487 15.21 3.74 31.12
CA PRO A 487 15.65 5.12 31.32
C PRO A 487 16.63 5.23 32.51
N SER A 488 17.40 6.31 32.58
CA SER A 488 18.26 6.61 33.74
C SER A 488 17.46 6.96 35.00
N SER A 489 16.23 7.46 34.83
CA SER A 489 15.28 7.79 35.88
C SER A 489 13.86 7.69 35.30
N TYR A 490 12.96 6.92 35.93
CA TYR A 490 11.55 6.90 35.51
C TYR A 490 10.88 8.26 35.74
N HIS A 491 11.25 8.99 36.79
CA HIS A 491 10.70 10.31 37.08
C HIS A 491 10.99 11.31 35.95
N GLU A 492 12.25 11.40 35.51
CA GLU A 492 12.66 12.27 34.41
C GLU A 492 12.02 11.86 33.08
N ALA A 493 11.95 10.55 32.79
CA ALA A 493 11.33 10.04 31.57
C ALA A 493 9.81 10.30 31.54
N LEU A 494 9.11 10.16 32.67
CA LEU A 494 7.68 10.48 32.79
C LEU A 494 7.43 12.00 32.65
N GLN A 495 8.30 12.85 33.21
CA GLN A 495 8.24 14.29 32.98
C GLN A 495 8.42 14.63 31.51
N GLN A 496 9.48 14.13 30.85
CA GLN A 496 9.71 14.37 29.43
C GLN A 496 8.55 13.85 28.56
N LEU A 497 7.93 12.71 28.89
CA LEU A 497 6.74 12.21 28.21
C LEU A 497 5.53 13.15 28.37
N ARG A 498 5.37 13.79 29.54
CA ARG A 498 4.36 14.84 29.80
C ARG A 498 4.65 16.11 29.00
N ASP A 499 5.89 16.59 29.01
CA ASP A 499 6.31 17.78 28.24
C ASP A 499 6.08 17.60 26.73
N LYS A 500 6.38 16.41 26.21
CA LYS A 500 6.14 16.04 24.80
C LYS A 500 4.64 15.92 24.50
N ALA A 501 3.83 15.43 25.43
CA ALA A 501 2.37 15.39 25.27
C ALA A 501 1.77 16.79 25.24
N LEU A 502 2.16 17.69 26.16
CA LEU A 502 1.76 19.10 26.16
C LEU A 502 2.15 19.81 24.86
N ARG A 503 3.36 19.55 24.35
CA ARG A 503 3.82 20.08 23.05
C ARG A 503 2.96 19.58 21.87
N ARG A 504 2.52 18.32 21.86
CA ARG A 504 1.59 17.81 20.83
C ARG A 504 0.19 18.41 20.99
N ALA A 505 -0.30 18.53 22.22
CA ALA A 505 -1.59 19.14 22.55
C ALA A 505 -1.63 20.67 22.35
N SER A 506 -0.49 21.33 22.16
CA SER A 506 -0.33 22.78 22.03
C SER A 506 -0.87 23.60 23.22
N ILE A 507 -0.84 23.02 24.43
CA ILE A 507 -1.25 23.67 25.69
C ILE A 507 -0.14 23.58 26.75
N THR A 508 -0.24 24.41 27.80
CA THR A 508 0.71 24.39 28.93
C THR A 508 0.17 23.58 30.11
N GLU A 509 1.03 23.22 31.08
CA GLU A 509 0.58 22.47 32.27
C GLU A 509 -0.38 23.31 33.13
N GLU A 510 -0.17 24.63 33.21
CA GLU A 510 -1.08 25.54 33.92
C GLU A 510 -2.49 25.52 33.34
N HIS A 511 -2.63 25.37 32.01
CA HIS A 511 -3.95 25.23 31.38
C HIS A 511 -4.64 23.92 31.77
N VAL A 512 -3.89 22.81 31.84
CA VAL A 512 -4.43 21.52 32.30
C VAL A 512 -4.84 21.60 33.78
N LEU A 513 -4.05 22.26 34.62
CA LEU A 513 -4.36 22.50 36.03
C LEU A 513 -5.61 23.37 36.20
N GLN A 514 -5.74 24.47 35.44
CA GLN A 514 -6.95 25.29 35.42
C GLN A 514 -8.19 24.47 35.04
N LYS A 515 -8.11 23.63 34.00
CA LYS A 515 -9.20 22.74 33.59
C LYS A 515 -9.55 21.72 34.70
N ILE A 516 -8.57 21.22 35.44
CA ILE A 516 -8.79 20.35 36.61
C ILE A 516 -9.52 21.11 37.73
N GLU A 517 -9.17 22.37 38.01
CA GLU A 517 -9.89 23.21 39.00
C GLU A 517 -11.33 23.51 38.56
N GLU A 518 -11.54 23.92 37.31
CA GLU A 518 -12.87 24.17 36.73
C GLU A 518 -13.76 22.91 36.80
N ARG A 519 -13.20 21.74 36.47
CA ARG A 519 -13.87 20.45 36.61
C ARG A 519 -14.17 20.11 38.06
N THR A 520 -13.25 20.40 38.98
CA THR A 520 -13.45 20.16 40.42
C THR A 520 -14.56 21.05 40.99
N ALA A 521 -14.63 22.31 40.56
CA ALA A 521 -15.73 23.21 40.88
C ALA A 521 -17.06 22.70 40.31
N ALA A 522 -17.08 22.27 39.03
CA ALA A 522 -18.27 21.70 38.40
C ALA A 522 -18.79 20.45 39.15
N ARG A 523 -17.89 19.51 39.52
CA ARG A 523 -18.23 18.32 40.33
C ARG A 523 -18.80 18.70 41.69
N LYS A 524 -18.21 19.69 42.37
CA LYS A 524 -18.70 20.22 43.66
C LYS A 524 -20.09 20.88 43.53
N ALA A 525 -20.36 21.52 42.39
CA ALA A 525 -21.66 22.09 42.03
C ALA A 525 -22.66 21.08 41.45
N LYS A 526 -22.30 19.78 41.37
CA LYS A 526 -23.08 18.70 40.72
C LYS A 526 -23.36 18.90 39.22
N GLN A 527 -22.58 19.75 38.56
CA GLN A 527 -22.59 19.96 37.11
C GLN A 527 -21.79 18.85 36.41
N TYR A 528 -22.34 17.63 36.42
CA TYR A 528 -21.64 16.45 35.90
C TYR A 528 -21.36 16.52 34.39
N GLU A 529 -22.29 17.08 33.61
CA GLU A 529 -22.14 17.32 32.17
C GLU A 529 -20.87 18.14 31.87
N LYS A 530 -20.72 19.32 32.50
CA LYS A 530 -19.51 20.16 32.37
C LYS A 530 -18.24 19.46 32.88
N SER A 531 -18.35 18.60 33.90
CA SER A 531 -17.23 17.79 34.40
C SER A 531 -16.71 16.77 33.38
N ASP A 532 -17.58 16.26 32.52
CA ASP A 532 -17.23 15.28 31.48
C ASP A 532 -16.95 15.94 30.12
N GLU A 533 -17.52 17.12 29.84
CA GLU A 533 -17.12 18.01 28.73
C GLU A 533 -15.63 18.37 28.82
N ILE A 534 -15.17 18.87 29.99
CA ILE A 534 -13.75 19.18 30.23
C ILE A 534 -12.86 17.93 30.12
N ARG A 535 -13.37 16.76 30.51
CA ARG A 535 -12.64 15.48 30.37
C ARG A 535 -12.50 15.09 28.90
N LYS A 536 -13.54 15.28 28.08
CA LYS A 536 -13.50 15.03 26.63
C LYS A 536 -12.56 16.00 25.91
N GLU A 537 -12.62 17.28 26.25
CA GLU A 537 -11.76 18.34 25.68
C GLU A 537 -10.27 18.00 25.84
N LEU A 538 -9.84 17.60 27.04
CA LEU A 538 -8.46 17.17 27.29
C LEU A 538 -8.13 15.81 26.63
N ALA A 539 -9.06 14.86 26.63
CA ALA A 539 -8.84 13.55 26.02
C ALA A 539 -8.71 13.63 24.49
N ALA A 540 -9.41 14.56 23.82
CA ALA A 540 -9.30 14.83 22.39
C ALA A 540 -7.88 15.30 21.99
N VAL A 541 -7.15 15.97 22.89
CA VAL A 541 -5.75 16.37 22.68
C VAL A 541 -4.73 15.38 23.29
N GLY A 542 -5.17 14.21 23.74
CA GLY A 542 -4.30 13.14 24.26
C GLY A 542 -3.88 13.32 25.73
N ILE A 543 -4.73 13.92 26.56
CA ILE A 543 -4.50 14.14 27.99
C ILE A 543 -5.65 13.52 28.81
N ALA A 544 -5.36 12.44 29.54
CA ALA A 544 -6.34 11.75 30.37
C ALA A 544 -6.28 12.21 31.83
N LEU A 545 -7.45 12.54 32.40
CA LEU A 545 -7.62 12.88 33.82
C LEU A 545 -7.86 11.63 34.69
N MET A 546 -7.07 11.50 35.74
CA MET A 546 -7.07 10.39 36.71
C MET A 546 -7.60 10.87 38.06
N ASP A 547 -8.77 10.40 38.51
CA ASP A 547 -9.34 10.78 39.81
C ASP A 547 -8.80 9.87 40.93
N GLY A 548 -7.97 10.42 41.83
CA GLY A 548 -7.36 9.70 42.96
C GLY A 548 -7.85 10.17 44.35
N PRO A 549 -7.42 9.53 45.45
CA PRO A 549 -7.83 9.88 46.81
C PRO A 549 -7.39 11.28 47.26
N GLU A 550 -6.29 11.79 46.72
CA GLU A 550 -5.66 13.06 47.10
C GLU A 550 -6.00 14.20 46.11
N GLY A 551 -6.66 13.90 44.99
CA GLY A 551 -7.03 14.86 43.96
C GLY A 551 -7.13 14.24 42.56
N THR A 552 -7.45 15.05 41.56
CA THR A 552 -7.37 14.67 40.14
C THR A 552 -5.97 14.99 39.62
N THR A 553 -5.28 14.01 39.04
CA THR A 553 -4.02 14.19 38.30
C THR A 553 -4.25 13.99 36.80
N TRP A 554 -3.22 14.16 35.98
CA TRP A 554 -3.29 13.93 34.53
C TRP A 554 -2.09 13.13 34.02
N ARG A 555 -2.32 12.34 32.96
CA ARG A 555 -1.29 11.61 32.21
C ARG A 555 -1.46 11.82 30.70
N PRO A 556 -0.39 11.68 29.89
CA PRO A 556 -0.52 11.47 28.45
C PRO A 556 -1.41 10.27 28.16
N SER A 557 -2.20 10.32 27.10
CA SER A 557 -2.98 9.21 26.55
C SER A 557 -2.91 9.20 25.02
N LEU A 558 -3.56 8.21 24.40
CA LEU A 558 -4.02 8.37 23.03
C LEU A 558 -4.99 9.56 22.95
N PRO A 559 -4.90 10.40 21.90
CA PRO A 559 -5.98 11.30 21.53
C PRO A 559 -7.25 10.50 21.17
N LEU A 560 -8.43 11.01 21.50
CA LEU A 560 -9.68 10.51 20.93
C LEU A 560 -9.74 10.86 19.44
N SER A 561 -10.29 9.97 18.61
CA SER A 561 -10.58 10.26 17.20
C SER A 561 -11.68 11.32 17.09
N GLU A 562 -11.68 12.07 15.97
CA GLU A 562 -12.59 13.21 15.77
C GLU A 562 -14.09 12.82 15.85
N GLU A 563 -14.42 11.53 15.64
CA GLU A 563 -15.80 11.02 15.68
C GLU A 563 -16.43 10.99 17.09
N GLU A 564 -15.65 10.90 18.18
CA GLU A 564 -16.19 11.02 19.56
C GLU A 564 -16.22 12.47 20.09
N GLY A 565 -15.55 13.38 19.36
CA GLY A 565 -15.23 14.75 19.76
C GLY A 565 -16.27 15.82 19.39
N VAL A 566 -17.57 15.47 19.35
CA VAL A 566 -18.64 16.42 18.97
C VAL A 566 -18.92 17.46 20.06
N LEU A 567 -18.00 18.43 20.21
CA LEU A 567 -18.21 19.83 20.62
C LEU A 567 -16.85 20.56 20.76
N ALA A 568 -16.40 21.18 19.67
CA ALA A 568 -15.33 22.19 19.69
C ALA A 568 -15.74 23.36 18.79
N PRO A 569 -15.64 24.64 19.24
CA PRO A 569 -16.05 25.78 18.44
C PRO A 569 -15.08 26.04 17.28
N HIS A 570 -15.61 26.32 16.09
CA HIS A 570 -14.81 26.70 14.92
C HIS A 570 -13.93 27.93 15.22
N GLY A 571 -12.61 27.74 15.38
CA GLY A 571 -11.76 28.85 15.82
C GLY A 571 -10.23 28.69 15.81
N MET A 572 -9.65 27.54 15.42
CA MET A 572 -8.19 27.42 15.23
C MET A 572 -7.85 26.70 13.93
N ALA A 573 -6.83 27.19 13.23
CA ALA A 573 -6.50 26.79 11.86
C ALA A 573 -5.27 25.87 11.81
N ALA A 574 -5.33 24.84 10.96
CA ALA A 574 -4.19 24.02 10.59
C ALA A 574 -3.19 24.85 9.78
N SER A 575 -2.17 25.41 10.44
CA SER A 575 -1.15 26.28 9.83
C SER A 575 0.24 26.05 10.41
N ALA A 576 0.68 24.79 10.50
CA ALA A 576 2.00 24.42 11.03
C ALA A 576 2.63 23.20 10.33
N LEU A 577 2.59 23.15 8.99
CA LEU A 577 3.46 22.29 8.15
C LEU A 577 3.29 22.62 6.64
N GLN A 578 3.85 23.75 6.20
CA GLN A 578 4.16 24.00 4.78
C GLN A 578 5.64 24.34 4.64
N PRO A 579 6.32 23.90 3.56
CA PRO A 579 7.75 24.21 3.35
C PRO A 579 7.92 25.66 2.87
N GLU A 580 8.50 26.51 3.71
CA GLU A 580 8.84 27.89 3.30
C GLU A 580 9.90 27.89 2.20
N ARG A 581 9.56 28.49 1.06
CA ARG A 581 10.50 28.72 -0.05
C ARG A 581 11.39 29.93 0.26
N HIS A 582 12.49 29.74 0.98
CA HIS A 582 13.53 30.75 1.06
C HIS A 582 14.12 31.04 -0.34
N LEU A 583 13.86 32.24 -0.84
CA LEU A 583 14.29 32.69 -2.16
C LEU A 583 15.53 33.57 -2.00
N LEU A 584 16.69 33.04 -2.38
CA LEU A 584 17.99 33.71 -2.22
C LEU A 584 18.08 34.98 -3.08
N LEU A 585 18.32 36.11 -2.42
CA LEU A 585 18.66 37.37 -3.06
C LEU A 585 20.16 37.39 -3.43
N LEU A 586 20.45 37.27 -4.73
CA LEU A 586 21.71 37.72 -5.31
C LEU A 586 21.42 38.78 -6.39
N ALA A 587 22.23 39.84 -6.40
CA ALA A 587 22.00 41.02 -7.22
C ALA A 587 23.04 41.17 -8.34
N GLY A 588 22.61 41.69 -9.50
CA GLY A 588 23.47 42.18 -10.57
C GLY A 588 23.28 41.47 -11.92
N GLY A 589 23.23 42.23 -13.03
CA GLY A 589 23.34 41.65 -14.38
C GLY A 589 22.32 42.04 -15.46
N GLY A 590 21.84 43.30 -15.47
CA GLY A 590 21.26 44.05 -16.61
C GLY A 590 20.67 43.40 -17.88
N GLY A 591 19.50 43.90 -18.33
CA GLY A 591 19.31 44.11 -19.78
C GLY A 591 17.90 43.95 -20.42
N ARG A 592 17.14 45.05 -20.46
CA ARG A 592 16.21 45.44 -21.57
C ARG A 592 14.97 44.58 -21.92
N HIS A 593 13.83 45.06 -21.39
CA HIS A 593 12.55 45.31 -22.09
C HIS A 593 11.82 44.21 -22.89
N ARG A 594 10.58 43.90 -22.45
CA ARG A 594 9.37 44.58 -22.99
C ARG A 594 8.20 44.56 -21.98
N SER A 595 7.18 45.38 -22.23
CA SER A 595 6.02 45.63 -21.35
C SER A 595 5.04 44.44 -21.31
N LEU A 596 4.44 44.02 -20.19
CA LEU A 596 3.58 44.73 -19.21
C LEU A 596 2.23 45.25 -19.77
N LEU A 597 1.14 44.62 -19.31
CA LEU A 597 -0.14 45.26 -19.01
C LEU A 597 -0.79 44.51 -17.82
N ARG A 598 -1.51 45.22 -16.94
CA ARG A 598 -2.15 44.70 -15.72
C ARG A 598 -3.64 44.42 -15.93
N MET A 599 -4.18 43.43 -15.23
CA MET A 599 -5.62 43.32 -14.90
C MET A 599 -5.85 43.69 -13.42
N PRO A 600 -6.93 44.41 -13.06
CA PRO A 600 -7.32 44.69 -11.68
C PRO A 600 -8.29 43.63 -11.09
N PRO A 601 -8.49 43.58 -9.75
CA PRO A 601 -9.32 42.56 -9.10
C PRO A 601 -10.83 42.92 -9.00
N PRO A 602 -11.74 41.93 -9.02
CA PRO A 602 -13.17 42.11 -8.75
C PRO A 602 -13.51 42.08 -7.24
N ARG A 603 -14.74 42.50 -6.89
CA ARG A 603 -15.25 42.67 -5.51
C ARG A 603 -16.24 41.57 -5.07
N ALA A 604 -16.55 41.57 -3.77
CA ALA A 604 -17.56 40.76 -3.09
C ALA A 604 -19.03 41.03 -3.54
N PRO A 605 -20.04 40.19 -3.17
CA PRO A 605 -21.17 39.87 -4.07
C PRO A 605 -22.57 40.36 -3.63
N LEU A 606 -23.59 39.90 -4.40
CA LEU A 606 -25.06 39.84 -4.23
C LEU A 606 -25.89 40.78 -5.16
N PRO A 607 -27.14 40.43 -5.53
CA PRO A 607 -27.89 39.18 -5.35
C PRO A 607 -28.38 38.52 -6.68
N HIS A 608 -29.13 37.41 -6.58
CA HIS A 608 -29.58 36.58 -7.72
C HIS A 608 -30.58 37.21 -8.71
N ARG A 609 -30.51 36.77 -9.99
CA ARG A 609 -31.69 36.34 -10.77
C ARG A 609 -31.33 35.27 -11.82
N ARG A 610 -32.28 34.40 -12.18
CA ARG A 610 -32.14 33.32 -13.18
C ARG A 610 -32.58 33.78 -14.58
N ARG A 611 -31.95 33.28 -15.65
CA ARG A 611 -32.61 32.46 -16.71
C ARG A 611 -31.65 31.93 -17.78
N HIS A 612 -32.17 30.97 -18.54
CA HIS A 612 -31.55 30.01 -19.47
C HIS A 612 -30.59 30.54 -20.57
N TRP A 613 -29.71 29.63 -20.99
CA TRP A 613 -29.15 29.58 -22.35
C TRP A 613 -29.89 28.52 -23.20
N PRO A 614 -30.07 28.73 -24.52
CA PRO A 614 -30.60 27.72 -25.45
C PRO A 614 -29.51 26.75 -25.95
N ARG A 615 -29.92 25.65 -26.60
CA ARG A 615 -29.06 24.53 -27.00
C ARG A 615 -28.96 24.38 -28.52
N ALA A 616 -27.74 24.25 -29.03
CA ALA A 616 -27.33 23.66 -30.32
C ALA A 616 -27.98 24.14 -31.64
N VAL A 617 -27.13 24.64 -32.55
CA VAL A 617 -27.40 24.66 -34.00
C VAL A 617 -26.80 23.39 -34.63
N ARG A 618 -27.48 22.78 -35.60
CA ARG A 618 -26.96 21.64 -36.37
C ARG A 618 -26.03 22.13 -37.49
N VAL A 619 -25.00 21.36 -37.81
CA VAL A 619 -24.33 21.47 -39.11
C VAL A 619 -25.26 20.90 -40.18
N PHE A 620 -25.45 21.63 -41.27
CA PHE A 620 -25.93 21.12 -42.55
C PHE A 620 -24.80 21.30 -43.56
N SER A 621 -24.48 20.24 -44.31
CA SER A 621 -23.73 20.38 -45.56
C SER A 621 -24.64 21.00 -46.62
N GLY A 622 -24.12 21.98 -47.35
CA GLY A 622 -24.75 22.52 -48.55
C GLY A 622 -24.00 22.06 -49.79
N ASP A 623 -24.73 21.86 -50.88
CA ASP A 623 -24.19 21.96 -52.24
C ASP A 623 -25.20 22.74 -53.12
N GLY A 624 -24.75 23.28 -54.25
CA GLY A 624 -25.34 24.47 -54.87
C GLY A 624 -26.35 24.27 -56.01
N GLY A 625 -27.26 25.24 -56.14
CA GLY A 625 -28.12 25.46 -57.32
C GLY A 625 -29.49 24.76 -57.27
N GLY A 626 -30.61 25.40 -57.63
CA GLY A 626 -30.84 26.80 -58.04
C GLY A 626 -32.35 27.12 -58.05
N GLY A 627 -32.72 28.37 -58.34
CA GLY A 627 -34.14 28.76 -58.45
C GLY A 627 -34.85 28.18 -59.70
N GLY A 628 -36.18 28.20 -59.83
CA GLY A 628 -37.21 28.80 -58.97
C GLY A 628 -38.20 29.64 -59.81
N GLY A 629 -39.50 29.65 -59.47
CA GLY A 629 -40.48 30.49 -60.18
C GLY A 629 -41.95 30.06 -60.08
N PHE A 630 -42.69 30.71 -59.19
CA PHE A 630 -44.11 31.12 -59.26
C PHE A 630 -45.23 30.23 -59.87
N ALA A 631 -46.33 30.17 -59.09
CA ALA A 631 -47.75 30.25 -59.50
C ALA A 631 -48.54 29.00 -60.00
N SER A 632 -49.55 28.64 -59.18
CA SER A 632 -50.97 28.49 -59.56
C SER A 632 -51.45 27.35 -60.51
N ALA A 633 -51.68 26.17 -59.93
CA ALA A 633 -52.85 25.30 -60.16
C ALA A 633 -53.01 24.40 -58.90
N VAL A 634 -54.17 24.05 -58.32
CA VAL A 634 -55.54 23.81 -58.82
C VAL A 634 -55.68 22.58 -59.71
N GLU A 635 -55.52 21.39 -59.11
CA GLU A 635 -56.51 20.28 -59.08
C GLU A 635 -56.07 19.24 -58.01
N LYS A 636 -56.98 18.70 -57.18
CA LYS A 636 -57.71 17.41 -57.31
C LYS A 636 -56.78 16.19 -57.57
N ARG A 637 -56.98 15.02 -56.95
CA ARG A 637 -58.28 14.35 -56.68
C ARG A 637 -58.18 13.26 -55.58
N SER A 638 -59.29 13.01 -54.86
CA SER A 638 -59.79 11.72 -54.31
C SER A 638 -58.77 10.64 -53.85
N VAL A 639 -58.66 10.23 -52.58
CA VAL A 639 -59.69 9.61 -51.70
C VAL A 639 -60.46 8.46 -52.38
N PRO A 640 -60.25 7.21 -51.92
CA PRO A 640 -61.37 6.50 -51.29
C PRO A 640 -60.96 5.80 -49.97
N GLY A 641 -61.74 5.86 -48.89
CA GLY A 641 -62.94 6.67 -48.67
C GLY A 641 -63.66 6.28 -47.38
N ALA A 642 -63.68 7.17 -46.39
CA ALA A 642 -64.45 7.01 -45.16
C ALA A 642 -65.02 8.37 -44.70
N VAL A 643 -66.31 8.38 -44.38
CA VAL A 643 -67.12 9.50 -43.85
C VAL A 643 -66.80 9.65 -42.34
N GLY A 644 -66.86 10.83 -41.69
CA GLY A 644 -67.19 12.18 -42.15
C GLY A 644 -67.09 13.21 -41.00
N GLU A 645 -67.71 14.38 -41.17
CA GLU A 645 -67.78 15.49 -40.20
C GLU A 645 -68.74 15.15 -39.02
N ASP A 646 -68.91 15.91 -37.92
CA ASP A 646 -68.55 17.29 -37.58
C ASP A 646 -68.48 17.49 -36.04
N GLN A 647 -67.59 18.36 -35.55
CA GLN A 647 -67.92 19.45 -34.59
C GLN A 647 -66.70 20.29 -34.21
N GLY A 648 -66.74 21.57 -34.58
CA GLY A 648 -65.80 22.60 -34.11
C GLY A 648 -66.23 23.33 -32.83
N ALA A 649 -65.53 24.42 -32.53
CA ALA A 649 -65.89 25.45 -31.53
C ALA A 649 -65.84 25.05 -30.02
N ARG A 650 -64.68 24.61 -29.53
CA ARG A 650 -64.31 24.81 -28.11
C ARG A 650 -62.80 24.94 -27.84
N VAL A 651 -62.10 25.75 -28.63
CA VAL A 651 -60.63 25.97 -28.50
C VAL A 651 -60.29 27.46 -28.53
N GLU A 652 -60.69 28.20 -27.49
CA GLU A 652 -60.27 29.60 -27.29
C GLU A 652 -60.07 29.99 -25.81
N GLU A 653 -60.13 29.01 -24.87
CA GLU A 653 -60.17 29.26 -23.42
C GLU A 653 -59.12 28.47 -22.60
N GLU A 654 -58.23 27.69 -23.24
CA GLU A 654 -57.21 26.85 -22.56
C GLU A 654 -55.76 27.34 -22.68
N LEU A 655 -55.51 28.55 -23.21
CA LEU A 655 -54.14 29.06 -23.45
C LEU A 655 -53.56 29.96 -22.35
N GLU A 656 -54.30 30.29 -21.29
CA GLU A 656 -53.75 31.03 -20.13
C GLU A 656 -53.28 30.12 -18.97
N GLY A 657 -53.57 28.81 -19.01
CA GLY A 657 -53.34 27.89 -17.88
C GLY A 657 -51.88 27.50 -17.58
N VAL A 658 -50.93 27.74 -18.50
CA VAL A 658 -49.56 27.17 -18.42
C VAL A 658 -48.58 28.04 -17.60
N ALA A 659 -49.02 29.19 -17.09
CA ALA A 659 -48.15 30.18 -16.44
C ALA A 659 -47.89 29.96 -14.93
N ALA A 660 -48.39 28.88 -14.32
CA ALA A 660 -48.31 28.67 -12.85
C ALA A 660 -47.95 27.23 -12.41
N GLY A 661 -47.26 26.44 -13.25
CA GLY A 661 -46.77 25.11 -12.88
C GLY A 661 -45.57 25.16 -11.92
N ALA A 662 -45.77 24.78 -10.66
CA ALA A 662 -44.66 24.46 -9.75
C ALA A 662 -43.91 23.22 -10.25
N LEU A 663 -42.61 23.12 -9.96
CA LEU A 663 -41.80 21.96 -10.33
C LEU A 663 -42.03 20.84 -9.29
N GLU A 664 -43.23 20.25 -9.32
CA GLU A 664 -43.54 19.04 -8.56
C GLU A 664 -42.59 17.91 -8.99
N LEU A 665 -41.65 17.56 -8.12
CA LEU A 665 -41.02 16.25 -8.18
C LEU A 665 -42.10 15.23 -7.82
N ARG A 666 -42.81 14.70 -8.84
CA ARG A 666 -43.58 13.46 -8.69
C ARG A 666 -42.61 12.37 -8.26
N TRP A 667 -42.69 11.99 -6.99
CA TRP A 667 -41.86 10.93 -6.45
C TRP A 667 -42.58 9.59 -6.60
N PRO A 668 -41.92 8.53 -7.12
CA PRO A 668 -40.54 8.55 -7.61
C PRO A 668 -40.38 9.08 -9.05
N PRO A 669 -39.23 9.69 -9.40
CA PRO A 669 -39.02 10.37 -10.68
C PRO A 669 -39.02 9.47 -11.93
N TRP A 670 -39.11 8.15 -11.77
CA TRP A 670 -39.21 7.18 -12.88
C TRP A 670 -40.66 6.83 -13.28
N GLN A 671 -41.69 7.42 -12.66
CA GLN A 671 -43.11 7.19 -13.01
C GLN A 671 -43.43 7.42 -14.49
N GLY A 672 -42.76 8.38 -15.16
CA GLY A 672 -43.00 8.72 -16.57
C GLY A 672 -42.11 7.98 -17.59
N LEU A 673 -41.31 6.99 -17.19
CA LEU A 673 -40.44 6.22 -18.09
C LEU A 673 -41.15 4.94 -18.57
N ALA A 674 -40.99 4.59 -19.85
CA ALA A 674 -41.44 3.28 -20.34
C ALA A 674 -40.67 2.14 -19.66
N ASP A 675 -41.37 1.04 -19.33
CA ASP A 675 -40.83 -0.04 -18.49
C ASP A 675 -39.52 -0.66 -18.96
N ARG A 676 -39.30 -0.74 -20.28
CA ARG A 676 -38.02 -1.22 -20.84
C ARG A 676 -36.82 -0.41 -20.33
N TYR A 677 -37.01 0.90 -20.10
CA TYR A 677 -35.98 1.76 -19.54
C TYR A 677 -35.93 1.72 -18.00
N LYS A 678 -37.06 1.51 -17.30
CA LYS A 678 -37.05 1.20 -15.85
C LYS A 678 -36.21 -0.06 -15.57
N LEU A 679 -36.46 -1.13 -16.35
CA LEU A 679 -35.78 -2.42 -16.27
C LEU A 679 -34.28 -2.33 -16.59
N ILE A 680 -33.91 -1.63 -17.67
CA ILE A 680 -32.50 -1.38 -18.03
C ILE A 680 -31.79 -0.54 -16.95
N GLY A 681 -32.45 0.48 -16.39
CA GLY A 681 -31.89 1.29 -15.30
C GLY A 681 -31.66 0.49 -14.01
N ALA A 682 -32.64 -0.34 -13.61
CA ALA A 682 -32.49 -1.21 -12.45
C ALA A 682 -31.40 -2.28 -12.66
N THR A 683 -31.32 -2.87 -13.86
CA THR A 683 -30.26 -3.83 -14.23
C THR A 683 -28.89 -3.16 -14.21
N SER A 684 -28.75 -1.92 -14.71
CA SER A 684 -27.52 -1.13 -14.61
C SER A 684 -27.09 -0.93 -13.15
N LEU A 685 -28.03 -0.60 -12.25
CA LEU A 685 -27.74 -0.43 -10.82
C LEU A 685 -27.26 -1.72 -10.13
N ALA A 686 -27.73 -2.90 -10.55
CA ALA A 686 -27.17 -4.17 -10.08
C ALA A 686 -25.70 -4.35 -10.49
N PHE A 687 -25.31 -3.88 -11.68
CA PHE A 687 -23.94 -3.93 -12.18
C PHE A 687 -23.03 -2.87 -11.52
N VAL A 688 -23.60 -1.76 -11.04
CA VAL A 688 -22.90 -0.83 -10.13
C VAL A 688 -22.53 -1.54 -8.83
N ILE A 689 -23.50 -2.17 -8.17
CA ILE A 689 -23.30 -2.86 -6.88
C ILE A 689 -22.31 -4.04 -7.05
N CYS A 690 -22.53 -4.93 -8.02
CA CYS A 690 -21.63 -6.04 -8.34
C CYS A 690 -20.19 -5.58 -8.57
N ASN A 691 -19.94 -4.44 -9.23
CA ASN A 691 -18.56 -3.99 -9.45
C ASN A 691 -17.96 -3.21 -8.26
N MET A 692 -18.80 -2.64 -7.39
CA MET A 692 -18.35 -2.19 -6.06
C MET A 692 -17.88 -3.39 -5.22
N ASP A 693 -18.61 -4.52 -5.24
CA ASP A 693 -18.26 -5.78 -4.57
C ASP A 693 -17.00 -6.47 -5.13
N LYS A 694 -16.74 -6.34 -6.45
CA LYS A 694 -15.47 -6.81 -7.05
C LYS A 694 -14.28 -5.97 -6.59
N VAL A 695 -14.43 -4.65 -6.60
CA VAL A 695 -13.30 -3.71 -6.42
C VAL A 695 -12.98 -3.46 -4.94
N ASN A 696 -13.95 -3.61 -4.02
CA ASN A 696 -13.70 -3.44 -2.58
C ASN A 696 -12.56 -4.35 -2.08
N LEU A 697 -12.44 -5.57 -2.59
CA LEU A 697 -11.38 -6.50 -2.21
C LEU A 697 -10.00 -6.02 -2.69
N SER A 698 -9.87 -5.40 -3.86
CA SER A 698 -8.57 -4.89 -4.32
C SER A 698 -7.99 -3.80 -3.40
N VAL A 699 -8.85 -3.07 -2.69
CA VAL A 699 -8.46 -2.10 -1.66
C VAL A 699 -8.30 -2.77 -0.30
N ALA A 700 -9.27 -3.59 0.12
CA ALA A 700 -9.29 -4.23 1.44
C ALA A 700 -8.24 -5.34 1.61
N ILE A 701 -7.77 -5.97 0.53
CA ILE A 701 -6.74 -7.02 0.60
C ILE A 701 -5.46 -6.53 1.27
N ILE A 702 -5.15 -5.23 1.20
CA ILE A 702 -3.92 -4.65 1.76
C ILE A 702 -3.97 -4.60 3.30
N PRO A 703 -4.96 -3.94 3.95
CA PRO A 703 -5.11 -4.05 5.41
C PRO A 703 -5.38 -5.49 5.88
N MET A 704 -6.10 -6.32 5.12
CA MET A 704 -6.26 -7.75 5.44
C MET A 704 -4.89 -8.48 5.42
N SER A 705 -4.04 -8.21 4.44
CA SER A 705 -2.70 -8.81 4.34
C SER A 705 -1.77 -8.34 5.46
N HIS A 706 -1.90 -7.08 5.91
CA HIS A 706 -1.21 -6.59 7.10
C HIS A 706 -1.73 -7.25 8.39
N GLN A 707 -3.04 -7.45 8.53
CA GLN A 707 -3.66 -8.06 9.71
C GLN A 707 -3.37 -9.56 9.85
N TYR A 708 -3.32 -10.28 8.73
CA TYR A 708 -3.14 -11.74 8.70
C TYR A 708 -1.76 -12.21 8.19
N GLY A 709 -0.83 -11.28 7.88
CA GLY A 709 0.55 -11.59 7.50
C GLY A 709 0.71 -12.23 6.12
N TRP A 710 -0.13 -11.87 5.15
CA TRP A 710 -0.12 -12.48 3.81
C TRP A 710 0.96 -11.87 2.91
N ASN A 711 1.52 -12.69 2.01
CA ASN A 711 2.40 -12.27 0.92
C ASN A 711 1.63 -12.04 -0.39
N SER A 712 2.29 -11.45 -1.41
CA SER A 712 1.71 -11.17 -2.73
C SER A 712 0.99 -12.38 -3.34
N SER A 713 1.59 -13.56 -3.23
CA SER A 713 1.07 -14.80 -3.79
C SER A 713 -0.18 -15.30 -3.06
N THR A 714 -0.29 -15.09 -1.74
CA THR A 714 -1.51 -15.39 -0.96
C THR A 714 -2.60 -14.33 -1.20
N ALA A 715 -2.25 -13.06 -1.31
CA ALA A 715 -3.19 -12.01 -1.70
C ALA A 715 -3.79 -12.29 -3.09
N GLY A 716 -2.95 -12.68 -4.07
CA GLY A 716 -3.36 -13.14 -5.40
C GLY A 716 -4.23 -14.40 -5.39
N LEU A 717 -3.99 -15.35 -4.48
CA LEU A 717 -4.86 -16.51 -4.27
C LEU A 717 -6.24 -16.11 -3.73
N VAL A 718 -6.31 -15.21 -2.75
CA VAL A 718 -7.58 -14.71 -2.20
C VAL A 718 -8.37 -13.93 -3.26
N GLN A 719 -7.71 -13.08 -4.05
CA GLN A 719 -8.36 -12.40 -5.18
C GLN A 719 -8.86 -13.39 -6.25
N SER A 720 -8.00 -14.29 -6.72
CA SER A 720 -8.33 -15.24 -7.80
C SER A 720 -9.38 -16.29 -7.40
N SER A 721 -9.56 -16.58 -6.10
CA SER A 721 -10.56 -17.53 -5.60
C SER A 721 -11.99 -17.24 -6.08
N PHE A 722 -12.34 -15.96 -6.22
CA PHE A 722 -13.62 -15.50 -6.78
C PHE A 722 -13.89 -16.04 -8.18
N PHE A 723 -12.88 -16.05 -9.05
CA PHE A 723 -13.05 -16.38 -10.45
C PHE A 723 -13.37 -17.86 -10.70
N TRP A 724 -13.10 -18.75 -9.74
CA TRP A 724 -13.56 -20.15 -9.80
C TRP A 724 -15.09 -20.24 -9.72
N GLY A 725 -15.71 -19.55 -8.76
CA GLY A 725 -17.16 -19.50 -8.63
C GLY A 725 -17.83 -18.76 -9.79
N TYR A 726 -17.20 -17.68 -10.25
CA TYR A 726 -17.65 -16.92 -11.41
C TYR A 726 -17.61 -17.77 -12.68
N ALA A 727 -16.48 -18.42 -13.01
CA ALA A 727 -16.36 -19.31 -14.16
C ALA A 727 -17.37 -20.48 -14.11
N LEU A 728 -17.51 -21.13 -12.95
CA LEU A 728 -18.42 -22.27 -12.76
C LEU A 728 -19.89 -21.91 -13.01
N SER A 729 -20.29 -20.68 -12.72
CA SER A 729 -21.69 -20.22 -12.80
C SER A 729 -22.06 -19.50 -14.10
N GLN A 730 -21.10 -19.03 -14.91
CA GLN A 730 -21.39 -18.37 -16.20
C GLN A 730 -22.26 -19.22 -17.13
N LEU A 731 -21.87 -20.49 -17.36
CA LEU A 731 -22.57 -21.38 -18.29
C LEU A 731 -23.93 -21.86 -17.75
N PRO A 732 -24.05 -22.33 -16.49
CA PRO A 732 -25.35 -22.57 -15.87
C PRO A 732 -26.24 -21.31 -15.87
N GLY A 733 -25.69 -20.13 -15.58
CA GLY A 733 -26.41 -18.86 -15.60
C GLY A 733 -26.98 -18.50 -16.98
N GLY A 734 -26.26 -18.83 -18.05
CA GLY A 734 -26.77 -18.72 -19.43
C GLY A 734 -27.97 -19.62 -19.70
N TRP A 735 -27.90 -20.89 -19.29
CA TRP A 735 -29.02 -21.83 -19.42
C TRP A 735 -30.21 -21.44 -18.53
N LEU A 736 -29.97 -21.13 -17.26
CA LEU A 736 -30.98 -20.64 -16.32
C LEU A 736 -31.69 -19.39 -16.85
N ALA A 737 -30.95 -18.44 -17.45
CA ALA A 737 -31.53 -17.23 -18.02
C ALA A 737 -32.40 -17.52 -19.25
N LYS A 738 -32.05 -18.50 -20.09
CA LYS A 738 -32.95 -18.97 -21.17
C LYS A 738 -34.25 -19.54 -20.58
N SER A 739 -34.13 -20.47 -19.63
CA SER A 739 -35.22 -21.33 -19.13
C SER A 739 -36.16 -20.65 -18.13
N PHE A 740 -35.64 -19.81 -17.22
CA PHE A 740 -36.41 -19.14 -16.16
C PHE A 740 -36.58 -17.62 -16.38
N GLY A 741 -35.94 -17.08 -17.44
CA GLY A 741 -35.92 -15.67 -17.77
C GLY A 741 -34.89 -14.88 -16.96
N GLY A 742 -34.18 -13.95 -17.60
CA GLY A 742 -33.10 -13.18 -16.99
C GLY A 742 -33.51 -12.42 -15.71
N ARG A 743 -34.79 -12.03 -15.56
CA ARG A 743 -35.27 -11.29 -14.38
C ARG A 743 -35.05 -12.07 -13.07
N LYS A 744 -35.56 -13.31 -13.00
CA LYS A 744 -35.45 -14.17 -11.81
C LYS A 744 -34.00 -14.56 -11.52
N VAL A 745 -33.22 -14.81 -12.57
CA VAL A 745 -31.82 -15.25 -12.44
C VAL A 745 -30.92 -14.12 -11.94
N LEU A 746 -31.17 -12.88 -12.37
CA LEU A 746 -30.49 -11.70 -11.82
C LEU A 746 -30.81 -11.52 -10.34
N GLU A 747 -32.11 -11.57 -9.97
CA GLU A 747 -32.63 -11.43 -8.60
C GLU A 747 -32.01 -12.45 -7.63
N ILE A 748 -31.99 -13.73 -8.00
CA ILE A 748 -31.34 -14.81 -7.22
C ILE A 748 -29.83 -14.59 -7.12
N GLY A 749 -29.18 -14.13 -8.20
CA GLY A 749 -27.76 -13.79 -8.21
C GLY A 749 -27.42 -12.71 -7.20
N VAL A 750 -28.19 -11.60 -7.18
CA VAL A 750 -27.97 -10.47 -6.25
C VAL A 750 -28.06 -10.92 -4.80
N VAL A 751 -29.11 -11.66 -4.42
CA VAL A 751 -29.24 -12.19 -3.05
C VAL A 751 -28.06 -13.10 -2.71
N THR A 752 -27.65 -13.98 -3.63
CA THR A 752 -26.57 -14.94 -3.41
C THR A 752 -25.23 -14.24 -3.14
N TRP A 753 -24.83 -13.28 -3.98
CA TRP A 753 -23.56 -12.59 -3.77
C TRP A 753 -23.61 -11.64 -2.57
N SER A 754 -24.73 -10.94 -2.34
CA SER A 754 -24.90 -10.02 -1.20
C SER A 754 -24.67 -10.71 0.14
N LEU A 755 -25.28 -11.88 0.33
CA LEU A 755 -25.12 -12.69 1.54
C LEU A 755 -23.70 -13.27 1.65
N ALA A 756 -23.10 -13.71 0.54
CA ALA A 756 -21.73 -14.22 0.53
C ALA A 756 -20.69 -13.13 0.84
N THR A 757 -20.89 -11.89 0.37
CA THR A 757 -20.05 -10.72 0.69
C THR A 757 -20.12 -10.41 2.18
N ALA A 758 -21.32 -10.39 2.78
CA ALA A 758 -21.49 -10.14 4.21
C ALA A 758 -20.85 -11.21 5.12
N ILE A 759 -20.53 -12.40 4.60
CA ILE A 759 -19.83 -13.47 5.32
C ILE A 759 -18.29 -13.26 5.35
N ILE A 760 -17.73 -12.49 4.41
CA ILE A 760 -16.27 -12.31 4.25
C ILE A 760 -15.56 -11.88 5.56
N PRO A 761 -16.03 -10.87 6.32
CA PRO A 761 -15.35 -10.44 7.54
C PRO A 761 -15.27 -11.54 8.61
N VAL A 762 -16.34 -12.33 8.77
CA VAL A 762 -16.41 -13.44 9.73
C VAL A 762 -15.52 -14.61 9.27
N ALA A 763 -15.41 -14.84 7.96
CA ALA A 763 -14.64 -15.91 7.37
C ALA A 763 -13.12 -15.62 7.23
N ALA A 764 -12.71 -14.35 7.24
CA ALA A 764 -11.33 -13.93 6.93
C ALA A 764 -10.25 -14.55 7.84
N GLY A 765 -10.58 -14.81 9.11
CA GLY A 765 -9.68 -15.49 10.05
C GLY A 765 -9.42 -16.98 9.76
N PHE A 766 -10.12 -17.58 8.79
CA PHE A 766 -9.97 -18.98 8.39
C PHE A 766 -9.92 -19.10 6.86
N MET A 767 -8.71 -19.19 6.31
CA MET A 767 -8.43 -19.13 4.87
C MET A 767 -9.35 -20.02 3.98
N PRO A 768 -9.65 -21.29 4.32
CA PRO A 768 -10.59 -22.09 3.51
C PRO A 768 -12.02 -21.55 3.51
N GLY A 769 -12.48 -20.94 4.62
CA GLY A 769 -13.77 -20.27 4.72
C GLY A 769 -13.81 -18.98 3.90
N LEU A 770 -12.73 -18.19 3.93
CA LEU A 770 -12.57 -16.99 3.09
C LEU A 770 -12.63 -17.35 1.60
N VAL A 771 -11.86 -18.35 1.17
CA VAL A 771 -11.86 -18.87 -0.20
C VAL A 771 -13.25 -19.37 -0.61
N LEU A 772 -13.96 -20.10 0.27
CA LEU A 772 -15.33 -20.56 0.01
C LEU A 772 -16.32 -19.38 -0.13
N SER A 773 -16.24 -18.36 0.73
CA SER A 773 -17.11 -17.18 0.64
C SER A 773 -16.88 -16.41 -0.66
N ARG A 774 -15.63 -16.24 -1.11
CA ARG A 774 -15.30 -15.62 -2.40
C ARG A 774 -15.79 -16.44 -3.58
N ILE A 775 -15.75 -17.77 -3.52
CA ILE A 775 -16.37 -18.65 -4.53
C ILE A 775 -17.89 -18.44 -4.57
N LEU A 776 -18.56 -18.30 -3.43
CA LEU A 776 -20.01 -18.03 -3.38
C LEU A 776 -20.39 -16.64 -3.93
N VAL A 777 -19.60 -15.60 -3.66
CA VAL A 777 -19.73 -14.28 -4.32
C VAL A 777 -19.60 -14.44 -5.84
N GLY A 778 -18.60 -15.18 -6.29
CA GLY A 778 -18.41 -15.52 -7.70
C GLY A 778 -19.61 -16.22 -8.34
N ILE A 779 -20.24 -17.17 -7.63
CA ILE A 779 -21.43 -17.88 -8.11
C ILE A 779 -22.64 -16.95 -8.28
N GLY A 780 -22.86 -16.04 -7.33
CA GLY A 780 -23.97 -15.08 -7.40
C GLY A 780 -23.79 -14.04 -8.52
N GLU A 781 -22.59 -13.46 -8.64
CA GLU A 781 -22.27 -12.48 -9.70
C GLU A 781 -22.11 -13.12 -11.09
N GLY A 782 -21.78 -14.41 -11.16
CA GLY A 782 -21.49 -15.08 -12.42
C GLY A 782 -22.73 -15.37 -13.27
N VAL A 783 -23.91 -15.49 -12.68
CA VAL A 783 -25.17 -15.63 -13.45
C VAL A 783 -25.65 -14.31 -14.04
N SER A 784 -25.20 -13.17 -13.50
CA SER A 784 -25.75 -11.83 -13.80
C SER A 784 -25.48 -11.32 -15.23
N PRO A 785 -24.26 -11.46 -15.83
CA PRO A 785 -23.99 -11.07 -17.21
C PRO A 785 -24.94 -11.73 -18.22
N SER A 786 -25.15 -13.04 -18.07
CA SER A 786 -26.02 -13.84 -18.92
C SER A 786 -27.50 -13.49 -18.73
N ALA A 787 -27.91 -13.24 -17.49
CA ALA A 787 -29.25 -12.77 -17.14
C ALA A 787 -29.55 -11.37 -17.72
N ALA A 788 -28.63 -10.41 -17.58
CA ALA A 788 -28.75 -9.08 -18.17
C ALA A 788 -28.82 -9.13 -19.70
N THR A 789 -28.07 -10.04 -20.32
CA THR A 789 -28.06 -10.22 -21.79
C THR A 789 -29.37 -10.81 -22.31
N ASP A 790 -30.00 -11.72 -21.56
CA ASP A 790 -31.36 -12.19 -21.85
C ASP A 790 -32.37 -11.02 -21.83
N LEU A 791 -32.31 -10.17 -20.80
CA LEU A 791 -33.19 -9.00 -20.67
C LEU A 791 -33.01 -8.01 -21.82
N ILE A 792 -31.77 -7.65 -22.18
CA ILE A 792 -31.50 -6.73 -23.30
C ILE A 792 -31.95 -7.36 -24.63
N ALA A 793 -31.61 -8.64 -24.87
CA ALA A 793 -31.97 -9.34 -26.10
C ALA A 793 -33.49 -9.43 -26.29
N ARG A 794 -34.25 -9.67 -25.23
CA ARG A 794 -35.72 -9.72 -25.29
C ARG A 794 -36.32 -8.31 -25.41
N SER A 795 -35.90 -7.33 -24.61
CA SER A 795 -36.60 -6.04 -24.49
C SER A 795 -36.15 -4.91 -25.43
N ILE A 796 -35.00 -5.01 -26.11
CA ILE A 796 -34.39 -3.88 -26.84
C ILE A 796 -34.19 -4.17 -28.35
N PRO A 797 -34.59 -3.26 -29.27
CA PRO A 797 -34.37 -3.40 -30.71
C PRO A 797 -32.89 -3.20 -31.10
N LEU A 798 -32.49 -3.77 -32.25
CA LEU A 798 -31.11 -3.78 -32.73
C LEU A 798 -30.47 -2.37 -32.81
N GLN A 799 -31.24 -1.36 -33.17
CA GLN A 799 -30.81 0.03 -33.38
C GLN A 799 -30.61 0.84 -32.08
N GLU A 800 -31.08 0.33 -30.93
CA GLU A 800 -30.83 0.90 -29.60
C GLU A 800 -29.91 0.00 -28.74
N ARG A 801 -29.43 -1.11 -29.31
CA ARG A 801 -28.78 -2.20 -28.57
C ARG A 801 -27.43 -1.80 -28.01
N SER A 802 -26.59 -1.06 -28.75
CA SER A 802 -25.28 -0.66 -28.25
C SER A 802 -25.43 0.30 -27.05
N ARG A 803 -26.40 1.22 -27.10
CA ARG A 803 -26.78 2.08 -25.96
C ARG A 803 -27.30 1.29 -24.77
N ALA A 804 -28.17 0.30 -24.96
CA ALA A 804 -28.68 -0.50 -23.84
C ALA A 804 -27.60 -1.36 -23.17
N VAL A 805 -26.73 -2.02 -23.96
CA VAL A 805 -25.56 -2.75 -23.45
C VAL A 805 -24.61 -1.79 -22.72
N ALA A 806 -24.36 -0.60 -23.27
CA ALA A 806 -23.55 0.43 -22.64
C ALA A 806 -24.13 0.97 -21.33
N VAL A 807 -25.45 1.15 -21.21
CA VAL A 807 -26.08 1.57 -19.95
C VAL A 807 -25.97 0.47 -18.89
N VAL A 808 -26.22 -0.80 -19.24
CA VAL A 808 -26.15 -1.90 -18.27
C VAL A 808 -24.72 -2.21 -17.86
N PHE A 809 -23.85 -2.57 -18.81
CA PHE A 809 -22.47 -2.98 -18.52
C PHE A 809 -21.54 -1.79 -18.23
N GLY A 810 -21.86 -0.58 -18.67
CA GLY A 810 -21.21 0.65 -18.19
C GLY A 810 -21.45 0.92 -16.70
N GLY A 811 -22.49 0.31 -16.11
CA GLY A 811 -22.68 0.24 -14.66
C GLY A 811 -21.46 -0.35 -13.93
N LEU A 812 -20.70 -1.25 -14.56
CA LEU A 812 -19.43 -1.75 -14.01
C LEU A 812 -18.41 -0.61 -13.81
N SER A 813 -18.22 0.26 -14.81
CA SER A 813 -17.29 1.38 -14.69
C SER A 813 -17.74 2.37 -13.61
N PHE A 814 -19.03 2.66 -13.53
CA PHE A 814 -19.58 3.49 -12.45
C PHE A 814 -19.41 2.84 -11.07
N GLY A 815 -19.56 1.51 -10.96
CA GLY A 815 -19.29 0.73 -9.75
C GLY A 815 -17.81 0.69 -9.36
N SER A 816 -16.87 0.62 -10.32
CA SER A 816 -15.43 0.82 -10.04
C SER A 816 -15.17 2.20 -9.46
N VAL A 817 -15.79 3.24 -10.03
CA VAL A 817 -15.67 4.61 -9.52
C VAL A 817 -16.21 4.70 -8.10
N LEU A 818 -17.48 4.35 -7.85
CA LEU A 818 -18.03 4.44 -6.49
C LEU A 818 -17.28 3.54 -5.48
N GLY A 819 -16.85 2.35 -5.89
CA GLY A 819 -16.06 1.44 -5.07
C GLY A 819 -14.72 2.05 -4.66
N LEU A 820 -13.96 2.61 -5.59
CA LEU A 820 -12.66 3.25 -5.30
C LEU A 820 -12.79 4.62 -4.62
N LEU A 821 -13.88 5.36 -4.85
CA LEU A 821 -14.14 6.62 -4.15
C LEU A 821 -14.53 6.39 -2.68
N PHE A 822 -15.33 5.35 -2.38
CA PHE A 822 -15.91 5.14 -1.04
C PHE A 822 -15.23 4.05 -0.21
N ALA A 823 -14.64 3.00 -0.80
CA ALA A 823 -13.99 1.96 -0.01
C ALA A 823 -12.82 2.50 0.84
N PRO A 824 -11.88 3.31 0.33
CA PRO A 824 -10.78 3.84 1.15
C PRO A 824 -11.24 4.61 2.41
N PRO A 825 -12.13 5.62 2.36
CA PRO A 825 -12.59 6.31 3.57
C PRO A 825 -13.45 5.44 4.49
N ILE A 826 -14.25 4.51 3.94
CA ILE A 826 -15.00 3.53 4.75
C ILE A 826 -14.04 2.64 5.55
N ILE A 827 -13.01 2.09 4.88
CA ILE A 827 -11.98 1.25 5.48
C ILE A 827 -11.16 2.02 6.53
N GLN A 828 -10.86 3.30 6.28
CA GLN A 828 -10.07 4.16 7.17
C GLN A 828 -10.82 4.54 8.46
N ASN A 829 -12.11 4.84 8.38
CA ASN A 829 -12.90 5.26 9.54
C ASN A 829 -13.51 4.07 10.31
N LEU A 830 -14.02 3.07 9.60
CA LEU A 830 -14.89 2.02 10.18
C LEU A 830 -14.27 0.61 10.15
N GLY A 831 -12.98 0.49 9.81
CA GLY A 831 -12.30 -0.80 9.63
C GLY A 831 -12.64 -1.47 8.29
N TRP A 832 -11.80 -2.42 7.85
CA TRP A 832 -11.96 -3.03 6.53
C TRP A 832 -13.18 -3.95 6.44
N GLU A 833 -13.63 -4.48 7.57
CA GLU A 833 -14.81 -5.33 7.72
C GLU A 833 -16.08 -4.60 7.26
N SER A 834 -16.16 -3.29 7.48
CA SER A 834 -17.34 -2.47 7.23
C SER A 834 -17.74 -2.40 5.75
N VAL A 835 -16.78 -2.37 4.81
CA VAL A 835 -17.08 -2.23 3.38
C VAL A 835 -17.86 -3.43 2.83
N PHE A 836 -17.57 -4.63 3.34
CA PHE A 836 -18.25 -5.87 2.96
C PHE A 836 -19.70 -5.91 3.49
N TYR A 837 -19.94 -5.44 4.72
CA TYR A 837 -21.29 -5.33 5.26
C TYR A 837 -22.12 -4.25 4.55
N ILE A 838 -21.54 -3.08 4.26
CA ILE A 838 -22.25 -1.98 3.59
C ILE A 838 -22.61 -2.37 2.16
N PHE A 839 -21.68 -2.92 1.38
CA PHE A 839 -21.93 -3.22 -0.04
C PHE A 839 -22.87 -4.43 -0.19
N GLY A 840 -22.72 -5.47 0.65
CA GLY A 840 -23.70 -6.57 0.74
C GLY A 840 -25.12 -6.08 1.09
N LEU A 841 -25.26 -5.08 1.98
CA LEU A 841 -26.56 -4.49 2.30
C LEU A 841 -27.17 -3.72 1.11
N LEU A 842 -26.35 -3.04 0.28
CA LEU A 842 -26.84 -2.35 -0.92
C LEU A 842 -27.50 -3.31 -1.91
N GLY A 843 -26.97 -4.52 -2.09
CA GLY A 843 -27.58 -5.55 -2.95
C GLY A 843 -28.93 -6.05 -2.42
N ILE A 844 -29.08 -6.25 -1.11
CA ILE A 844 -30.37 -6.59 -0.49
C ILE A 844 -31.40 -5.46 -0.64
N ILE A 845 -30.97 -4.20 -0.47
CA ILE A 845 -31.84 -3.02 -0.72
C ILE A 845 -32.26 -2.96 -2.20
N TRP A 846 -31.36 -3.29 -3.12
CA TRP A 846 -31.69 -3.35 -4.56
C TRP A 846 -32.76 -4.41 -4.86
N CYS A 847 -32.69 -5.60 -4.26
CA CYS A 847 -33.69 -6.67 -4.47
C CYS A 847 -35.10 -6.19 -4.13
N LEU A 848 -35.28 -5.54 -2.97
CA LEU A 848 -36.57 -4.99 -2.55
C LEU A 848 -37.10 -3.94 -3.54
N GLY A 849 -36.22 -3.10 -4.10
CA GLY A 849 -36.57 -2.15 -5.17
C GLY A 849 -36.91 -2.82 -6.51
N PHE A 850 -36.25 -3.92 -6.85
CA PHE A 850 -36.46 -4.68 -8.09
C PHE A 850 -37.75 -5.51 -8.08
N GLU A 851 -38.17 -5.97 -6.89
CA GLU A 851 -39.50 -6.54 -6.67
C GLU A 851 -40.61 -5.49 -6.77
N SER A 852 -40.42 -4.24 -6.31
CA SER A 852 -41.44 -3.20 -6.51
C SER A 852 -41.73 -2.91 -8.00
N LEU A 853 -40.74 -3.08 -8.88
CA LEU A 853 -40.91 -3.02 -10.34
C LEU A 853 -41.64 -4.24 -10.94
N LYS A 854 -42.10 -5.19 -10.13
CA LYS A 854 -42.83 -6.42 -10.54
C LYS A 854 -44.33 -6.16 -10.47
N GLU A 855 -44.78 -5.52 -9.39
CA GLU A 855 -46.19 -5.20 -9.13
C GLU A 855 -46.74 -4.15 -10.11
N GLN A 856 -45.97 -3.10 -10.42
CA GLN A 856 -46.35 -2.14 -11.48
C GLN A 856 -46.58 -2.84 -12.83
N GLN A 857 -45.73 -3.83 -13.14
CA GLN A 857 -45.84 -4.59 -14.39
C GLN A 857 -46.98 -5.61 -14.42
N LEU A 858 -47.60 -5.97 -13.30
CA LEU A 858 -48.88 -6.69 -13.33
C LEU A 858 -50.04 -5.71 -13.54
N GLY A 859 -50.02 -4.56 -12.86
CA GLY A 859 -51.08 -3.54 -12.97
C GLY A 859 -51.27 -2.98 -14.38
N ASP A 860 -50.17 -2.63 -15.07
CA ASP A 860 -50.25 -2.06 -16.43
C ASP A 860 -50.55 -3.12 -17.53
N ASN A 861 -50.28 -4.41 -17.26
CA ASN A 861 -50.45 -5.47 -18.27
C ASN A 861 -51.91 -5.95 -18.44
N GLU A 862 -52.80 -5.83 -17.45
CA GLU A 862 -54.21 -6.18 -17.65
C GLU A 862 -54.87 -5.26 -18.71
N GLY A 863 -54.52 -3.98 -18.72
CA GLY A 863 -54.96 -3.02 -19.74
C GLY A 863 -54.33 -3.27 -21.12
N LEU A 864 -53.03 -3.57 -21.16
CA LEU A 864 -52.31 -3.80 -22.42
C LEU A 864 -52.65 -5.14 -23.08
N LEU A 865 -52.82 -6.22 -22.32
CA LEU A 865 -53.29 -7.50 -22.85
C LEU A 865 -54.70 -7.36 -23.42
N SER A 866 -55.62 -6.66 -22.71
CA SER A 866 -56.96 -6.35 -23.22
C SER A 866 -56.90 -5.64 -24.58
N TYR A 867 -56.06 -4.61 -24.73
CA TYR A 867 -55.95 -3.85 -25.97
C TYR A 867 -55.39 -4.66 -27.14
N PHE A 868 -54.36 -5.50 -26.92
CA PHE A 868 -53.83 -6.37 -27.97
C PHE A 868 -54.78 -7.52 -28.34
N TYR A 869 -55.48 -8.13 -27.37
CA TYR A 869 -56.42 -9.21 -27.63
C TYR A 869 -57.63 -8.75 -28.46
N PHE A 870 -58.06 -7.49 -28.32
CA PHE A 870 -59.09 -6.90 -29.18
C PHE A 870 -58.57 -6.51 -30.57
N ALA A 871 -57.30 -6.11 -30.70
CA ALA A 871 -56.72 -5.71 -31.98
C ALA A 871 -56.55 -6.89 -32.96
N ASP A 872 -56.11 -8.06 -32.49
CA ASP A 872 -55.91 -9.25 -33.36
C ASP A 872 -57.24 -9.92 -33.79
N LEU A 873 -58.35 -9.62 -33.11
CA LEU A 873 -59.68 -10.17 -33.45
C LEU A 873 -60.35 -9.50 -34.65
N GLU A 874 -59.91 -8.31 -35.09
CA GLU A 874 -60.49 -7.64 -36.29
C GLU A 874 -59.80 -8.03 -37.62
N GLN A 875 -58.66 -8.74 -37.61
CA GLN A 875 -57.92 -9.09 -38.85
C GLN A 875 -57.95 -10.58 -39.25
N SER A 876 -58.73 -11.44 -38.56
CA SER A 876 -58.68 -12.90 -38.78
C SER A 876 -60.05 -13.57 -39.04
N SER A 877 -61.02 -12.86 -39.63
CA SER A 877 -62.40 -13.33 -39.81
C SER A 877 -62.71 -14.03 -41.17
N THR A 878 -61.92 -15.03 -41.59
CA THR A 878 -62.29 -15.96 -42.69
C THR A 878 -61.75 -17.39 -42.46
N GLY A 879 -62.62 -18.38 -42.17
CA GLY A 879 -62.25 -19.80 -42.28
C GLY A 879 -62.66 -20.75 -41.14
N SER A 880 -63.97 -20.98 -40.96
CA SER A 880 -64.63 -22.22 -40.48
C SER A 880 -63.99 -23.13 -39.39
N ASP A 881 -64.77 -23.31 -38.32
CA ASP A 881 -65.09 -24.57 -37.62
C ASP A 881 -64.05 -25.28 -36.70
N GLY A 882 -64.33 -25.22 -35.39
CA GLY A 882 -63.75 -26.08 -34.35
C GLY A 882 -64.22 -25.67 -32.95
N LEU A 883 -65.04 -26.50 -32.27
CA LEU A 883 -65.71 -26.11 -31.01
C LEU A 883 -64.89 -26.33 -29.72
N VAL A 884 -64.88 -25.29 -28.88
CA VAL A 884 -65.18 -25.31 -27.43
C VAL A 884 -64.48 -26.36 -26.54
N SER A 885 -63.61 -25.89 -25.63
CA SER A 885 -64.04 -25.75 -24.22
C SER A 885 -63.12 -24.83 -23.41
N SER A 886 -63.69 -24.11 -22.46
CA SER A 886 -62.99 -23.26 -21.49
C SER A 886 -62.72 -24.00 -20.17
N ALA A 887 -61.53 -23.82 -19.63
CA ALA A 887 -61.24 -24.07 -18.22
C ALA A 887 -60.11 -23.14 -17.76
N VAL A 888 -60.45 -22.09 -17.02
CA VAL A 888 -59.45 -21.32 -16.26
C VAL A 888 -59.35 -21.99 -14.89
N SER A 889 -58.24 -22.70 -14.64
CA SER A 889 -57.88 -23.22 -13.33
C SER A 889 -56.63 -22.51 -12.82
N SER A 890 -56.78 -21.74 -11.75
CA SER A 890 -55.70 -21.04 -11.08
C SER A 890 -54.97 -22.00 -10.12
N GLU A 891 -53.84 -22.55 -10.56
CA GLU A 891 -52.92 -23.25 -9.66
C GLU A 891 -51.52 -22.64 -9.71
N SER A 892 -51.00 -22.36 -8.52
CA SER A 892 -49.62 -21.94 -8.30
C SER A 892 -48.72 -23.16 -8.07
N SER A 893 -47.45 -23.04 -8.48
CA SER A 893 -46.33 -23.91 -8.06
C SER A 893 -46.55 -25.43 -8.17
N ASP A 894 -46.16 -25.99 -9.31
CA ASP A 894 -44.90 -26.74 -9.34
C ASP A 894 -44.33 -26.86 -10.77
N LEU A 895 -43.00 -26.80 -10.90
CA LEU A 895 -42.29 -26.97 -12.16
C LEU A 895 -41.84 -28.44 -12.25
N SER A 896 -42.37 -29.20 -13.21
CA SER A 896 -42.11 -30.63 -13.26
C SER A 896 -40.67 -30.93 -13.68
N LEU A 897 -40.14 -32.06 -13.20
CA LEU A 897 -38.87 -32.60 -13.70
C LEU A 897 -38.93 -32.96 -15.19
N GLU A 898 -40.13 -33.20 -15.75
CA GLU A 898 -40.33 -33.45 -17.17
C GLU A 898 -40.11 -32.17 -18.00
N ASP A 899 -40.60 -31.02 -17.55
CA ASP A 899 -40.40 -29.72 -18.20
C ASP A 899 -38.93 -29.31 -18.19
N LEU A 900 -38.27 -29.48 -17.04
CA LEU A 900 -36.83 -29.24 -16.88
C LEU A 900 -36.02 -30.15 -17.84
N ARG A 901 -36.43 -31.40 -17.99
CA ARG A 901 -35.82 -32.42 -18.85
C ARG A 901 -36.07 -32.19 -20.34
N ASN A 902 -37.19 -31.56 -20.70
CA ASN A 902 -37.43 -31.11 -22.07
C ASN A 902 -36.60 -29.86 -22.39
N SER A 903 -36.55 -28.87 -21.49
CA SER A 903 -35.67 -27.69 -21.62
C SER A 903 -34.18 -28.04 -21.74
N LEU A 904 -33.75 -29.22 -21.29
CA LEU A 904 -32.38 -29.72 -21.44
C LEU A 904 -32.08 -30.36 -22.81
N LYS A 905 -33.09 -30.70 -23.63
CA LYS A 905 -32.90 -31.28 -24.97
C LYS A 905 -32.71 -30.21 -26.05
N ASP A 906 -33.35 -29.06 -25.90
CA ASP A 906 -33.48 -28.04 -26.96
C ASP A 906 -32.38 -26.96 -26.89
N VAL A 907 -31.15 -27.39 -26.63
CA VAL A 907 -29.94 -26.54 -26.69
C VAL A 907 -28.93 -27.15 -27.67
N PRO A 908 -28.70 -26.53 -28.84
CA PRO A 908 -27.89 -27.09 -29.92
C PRO A 908 -26.38 -26.88 -29.69
N TRP A 909 -25.86 -27.44 -28.59
CA TRP A 909 -24.47 -27.32 -28.15
C TRP A 909 -23.45 -27.58 -29.28
N GLY A 910 -23.66 -28.66 -30.05
CA GLY A 910 -22.80 -29.03 -31.17
C GLY A 910 -22.87 -28.11 -32.39
N ALA A 911 -23.86 -27.20 -32.48
CA ALA A 911 -23.93 -26.19 -33.52
C ALA A 911 -23.11 -24.94 -33.16
N PHE A 912 -23.15 -24.50 -31.89
CA PHE A 912 -22.36 -23.35 -31.43
C PHE A 912 -20.86 -23.56 -31.69
N PHE A 913 -20.31 -24.71 -31.30
CA PHE A 913 -18.89 -25.03 -31.49
C PHE A 913 -18.48 -25.38 -32.93
N LYS A 914 -19.43 -25.44 -33.89
CA LYS A 914 -19.12 -25.46 -35.33
C LYS A 914 -18.96 -24.06 -35.92
N SER A 915 -19.51 -23.02 -35.28
CA SER A 915 -19.46 -21.66 -35.80
C SER A 915 -18.10 -21.00 -35.55
N LYS A 916 -17.44 -20.58 -36.63
CA LYS A 916 -16.17 -19.82 -36.58
C LYS A 916 -16.33 -18.49 -35.84
N ALA A 917 -17.50 -17.86 -35.94
CA ALA A 917 -17.81 -16.62 -35.24
C ALA A 917 -17.86 -16.82 -33.72
N VAL A 918 -18.48 -17.93 -33.25
CA VAL A 918 -18.52 -18.27 -31.82
C VAL A 918 -17.11 -18.53 -31.27
N TRP A 919 -16.25 -19.24 -32.02
CA TRP A 919 -14.84 -19.40 -31.62
C TRP A 919 -14.07 -18.08 -31.59
N ALA A 920 -14.31 -17.17 -32.53
CA ALA A 920 -13.73 -15.83 -32.52
C ALA A 920 -14.16 -15.04 -31.27
N MET A 921 -15.42 -15.17 -30.84
CA MET A 921 -15.94 -14.56 -29.61
C MET A 921 -15.36 -15.19 -28.35
N ILE A 922 -15.21 -16.52 -28.29
CA ILE A 922 -14.58 -17.22 -27.16
C ILE A 922 -13.15 -16.69 -26.97
N TYR A 923 -12.35 -16.65 -28.04
CA TYR A 923 -10.97 -16.19 -27.97
C TYR A 923 -10.85 -14.69 -27.70
N ALA A 924 -11.70 -13.86 -28.31
CA ALA A 924 -11.73 -12.42 -28.02
C ALA A 924 -12.13 -12.15 -26.56
N HIS A 925 -13.12 -12.86 -26.00
CA HIS A 925 -13.51 -12.68 -24.60
C HIS A 925 -12.35 -13.04 -23.66
N PHE A 926 -11.68 -14.17 -23.88
CA PHE A 926 -10.45 -14.52 -23.15
C PHE A 926 -9.39 -13.40 -23.23
N CYS A 927 -9.09 -12.92 -24.44
CA CYS A 927 -8.05 -11.92 -24.64
C CYS A 927 -8.36 -10.57 -23.98
N GLY A 928 -9.60 -10.09 -24.13
CA GLY A 928 -10.06 -8.84 -23.51
C GLY A 928 -10.09 -8.93 -21.99
N SER A 929 -10.55 -10.06 -21.46
CA SER A 929 -10.58 -10.32 -20.01
C SER A 929 -9.19 -10.47 -19.40
N TRP A 930 -8.17 -10.88 -20.16
CA TRP A 930 -6.79 -10.91 -19.65
C TRP A 930 -6.31 -9.53 -19.24
N GLY A 931 -6.26 -8.58 -20.18
CA GLY A 931 -5.84 -7.21 -19.86
C GLY A 931 -6.78 -6.51 -18.87
N HIS A 932 -8.09 -6.78 -18.93
CA HIS A 932 -9.04 -6.19 -18.00
C HIS A 932 -8.85 -6.68 -16.55
N TYR A 933 -8.85 -8.00 -16.30
CA TYR A 933 -8.77 -8.51 -14.93
C TYR A 933 -7.38 -8.37 -14.31
N THR A 934 -6.28 -8.49 -15.08
CA THR A 934 -4.95 -8.24 -14.51
C THR A 934 -4.76 -6.77 -14.13
N CYS A 935 -5.25 -5.82 -14.95
CA CYS A 935 -5.25 -4.41 -14.56
C CYS A 935 -6.18 -4.14 -13.37
N LEU A 936 -7.39 -4.69 -13.35
CA LEU A 936 -8.34 -4.47 -12.24
C LEU A 936 -7.78 -4.95 -10.89
N SER A 937 -7.03 -6.05 -10.88
CA SER A 937 -6.37 -6.59 -9.68
C SER A 937 -5.11 -5.85 -9.26
N TRP A 938 -4.27 -5.41 -10.21
CA TRP A 938 -2.90 -4.99 -9.94
C TRP A 938 -2.58 -3.51 -10.23
N LEU A 939 -3.44 -2.77 -10.92
CA LEU A 939 -3.17 -1.36 -11.25
C LEU A 939 -3.03 -0.44 -10.02
N PRO A 940 -3.76 -0.61 -8.90
CA PRO A 940 -3.49 0.15 -7.68
C PRO A 940 -2.09 -0.11 -7.10
N THR A 941 -1.63 -1.37 -7.16
CA THR A 941 -0.28 -1.76 -6.72
C THR A 941 0.79 -1.15 -7.64
N PHE A 942 0.63 -1.29 -8.96
CA PHE A 942 1.50 -0.67 -9.97
C PHE A 942 1.61 0.86 -9.78
N PHE A 943 0.49 1.55 -9.55
CA PHE A 943 0.48 2.99 -9.28
C PHE A 943 1.11 3.36 -7.93
N SER A 944 1.05 2.49 -6.91
CA SER A 944 1.73 2.73 -5.63
C SER A 944 3.25 2.49 -5.73
N GLU A 945 3.69 1.48 -6.49
CA GLU A 945 5.10 1.12 -6.63
C GLU A 945 5.86 2.03 -7.61
N GLU A 946 5.42 2.12 -8.86
CA GLU A 946 6.15 2.87 -9.91
C GLU A 946 6.00 4.38 -9.73
N LEU A 947 4.78 4.85 -9.49
CA LEU A 947 4.50 6.29 -9.34
C LEU A 947 4.73 6.79 -7.90
N ASN A 948 5.11 5.89 -6.97
CA ASN A 948 5.39 6.17 -5.57
C ASN A 948 4.22 6.83 -4.82
N LEU A 949 2.98 6.54 -5.23
CA LEU A 949 1.76 7.06 -4.59
C LEU A 949 1.42 6.29 -3.32
N ASN A 950 0.86 6.96 -2.31
CA ASN A 950 0.32 6.26 -1.13
C ASN A 950 -0.97 5.48 -1.52
N LEU A 951 -1.41 4.52 -0.68
CA LEU A 951 -2.56 3.66 -1.02
C LEU A 951 -3.83 4.46 -1.38
N THR A 952 -4.09 5.55 -0.67
CA THR A 952 -5.25 6.42 -0.93
C THR A 952 -5.10 7.15 -2.26
N GLU A 953 -3.93 7.74 -2.54
CA GLU A 953 -3.60 8.33 -3.84
C GLU A 953 -3.67 7.33 -4.99
N ALA A 954 -3.09 6.14 -4.85
CA ALA A 954 -3.09 5.09 -5.86
C ALA A 954 -4.51 4.57 -6.14
N ALA A 955 -5.37 4.50 -5.11
CA ALA A 955 -6.79 4.23 -5.29
C ALA A 955 -7.50 5.36 -6.06
N TRP A 956 -7.31 6.64 -5.67
CA TRP A 956 -7.88 7.78 -6.40
C TRP A 956 -7.41 7.85 -7.86
N VAL A 957 -6.13 7.54 -8.15
CA VAL A 957 -5.59 7.51 -9.51
C VAL A 957 -6.13 6.30 -10.30
N SER A 958 -6.42 5.18 -9.63
CA SER A 958 -7.15 4.05 -10.20
C SER A 958 -8.62 4.35 -10.54
N VAL A 959 -9.18 5.48 -10.07
CA VAL A 959 -10.50 5.98 -10.51
C VAL A 959 -10.44 6.57 -11.94
N LEU A 960 -9.26 7.00 -12.42
CA LEU A 960 -9.13 7.67 -13.72
C LEU A 960 -9.47 6.75 -14.92
N PRO A 961 -8.96 5.50 -15.01
CA PRO A 961 -9.37 4.57 -16.07
C PRO A 961 -10.90 4.33 -16.16
N PRO A 962 -11.63 3.96 -15.09
CA PRO A 962 -13.07 3.75 -15.18
C PRO A 962 -13.88 5.05 -15.40
N LEU A 963 -13.42 6.21 -14.92
CA LEU A 963 -14.00 7.51 -15.33
C LEU A 963 -13.83 7.75 -16.83
N GLY A 964 -12.64 7.46 -17.38
CA GLY A 964 -12.39 7.50 -18.82
C GLY A 964 -13.32 6.53 -19.57
N SER A 965 -13.49 5.32 -19.07
CA SER A 965 -14.43 4.33 -19.62
C SER A 965 -15.86 4.82 -19.66
N MET A 966 -16.35 5.54 -18.64
CA MET A 966 -17.69 6.15 -18.66
C MET A 966 -17.83 7.20 -19.79
N VAL A 967 -16.82 8.04 -19.99
CA VAL A 967 -16.81 9.06 -21.06
C VAL A 967 -16.76 8.40 -22.44
N ILE A 968 -15.87 7.43 -22.64
CA ILE A 968 -15.75 6.71 -23.92
C ILE A 968 -17.01 5.88 -24.21
N THR A 969 -17.57 5.18 -23.22
CA THR A 969 -18.83 4.43 -23.37
C THR A 969 -19.98 5.32 -23.87
N SER A 970 -20.05 6.56 -23.35
CA SER A 970 -21.03 7.58 -23.76
C SER A 970 -20.84 8.09 -25.20
N ILE A 971 -19.70 7.80 -25.84
CA ILE A 971 -19.39 8.17 -27.23
C ILE A 971 -19.51 6.94 -28.15
N ALA A 972 -18.90 5.81 -27.74
CA ALA A 972 -18.79 4.58 -28.52
C ALA A 972 -20.15 3.96 -28.87
N ALA A 973 -21.09 3.91 -27.91
CA ALA A 973 -22.39 3.30 -28.15
C ALA A 973 -23.30 4.14 -29.07
N PRO A 974 -23.43 5.47 -28.89
CA PRO A 974 -24.08 6.32 -29.90
C PRO A 974 -23.40 6.27 -31.26
N PHE A 975 -22.06 6.20 -31.33
CA PHE A 975 -21.31 6.04 -32.58
C PHE A 975 -21.67 4.74 -33.30
N ALA A 976 -21.67 3.59 -32.60
CA ALA A 976 -22.01 2.30 -33.19
C ALA A 976 -23.47 2.24 -33.66
N ASP A 977 -24.43 2.65 -32.81
CA ASP A 977 -25.86 2.66 -33.18
C ASP A 977 -26.13 3.63 -34.35
N ASN A 978 -25.46 4.79 -34.40
CA ASN A 978 -25.62 5.74 -35.51
C ASN A 978 -25.05 5.22 -36.84
N LEU A 979 -23.96 4.44 -36.82
CA LEU A 979 -23.44 3.81 -38.05
C LEU A 979 -24.41 2.74 -38.56
N ILE A 980 -24.98 1.92 -37.67
CA ILE A 980 -25.98 0.91 -38.01
C ILE A 980 -27.27 1.56 -38.54
N SER A 981 -27.75 2.65 -37.91
CA SER A 981 -28.92 3.38 -38.41
C SER A 981 -28.70 4.05 -39.77
N ASN A 982 -27.45 4.38 -40.10
CA ASN A 982 -27.06 4.93 -41.40
C ASN A 982 -26.76 3.84 -42.45
N GLY A 983 -27.10 2.58 -42.19
CA GLY A 983 -26.99 1.48 -43.14
C GLY A 983 -25.60 0.84 -43.25
N VAL A 984 -24.68 1.11 -42.32
CA VAL A 984 -23.41 0.36 -42.26
C VAL A 984 -23.68 -1.02 -41.67
N ASP A 985 -23.23 -2.06 -42.38
CA ASP A 985 -23.32 -3.47 -41.95
C ASP A 985 -22.85 -3.68 -40.50
N THR A 986 -23.63 -4.45 -39.74
CA THR A 986 -23.40 -4.71 -38.32
C THR A 986 -22.04 -5.38 -38.10
N THR A 987 -21.66 -6.34 -38.94
CA THR A 987 -20.38 -7.06 -38.81
C THR A 987 -19.18 -6.11 -38.93
N LYS A 988 -19.21 -5.17 -39.89
CA LYS A 988 -18.20 -4.10 -40.00
C LYS A 988 -18.18 -3.21 -38.76
N VAL A 989 -19.34 -2.77 -38.26
CA VAL A 989 -19.39 -1.91 -37.05
C VAL A 989 -18.84 -2.63 -35.81
N ARG A 990 -19.21 -3.90 -35.58
CA ARG A 990 -18.66 -4.70 -34.46
C ARG A 990 -17.16 -4.97 -34.62
N LYS A 991 -16.66 -5.19 -35.85
CA LYS A 991 -15.21 -5.31 -36.12
C LYS A 991 -14.46 -4.01 -35.86
N ILE A 992 -14.97 -2.86 -36.28
CA ILE A 992 -14.36 -1.55 -35.99
C ILE A 992 -14.29 -1.31 -34.48
N CYS A 993 -15.40 -1.49 -33.76
CA CYS A 993 -15.45 -1.27 -32.31
C CYS A 993 -14.47 -2.18 -31.56
N GLN A 994 -14.46 -3.50 -31.84
CA GLN A 994 -13.57 -4.42 -31.15
C GLN A 994 -12.08 -4.19 -31.49
N THR A 995 -11.77 -3.73 -32.71
CA THR A 995 -10.39 -3.39 -33.10
C THR A 995 -9.88 -2.20 -32.31
N ILE A 996 -10.69 -1.14 -32.15
CA ILE A 996 -10.36 -0.01 -31.25
C ILE A 996 -10.16 -0.53 -29.82
N ALA A 997 -11.07 -1.38 -29.35
CA ALA A 997 -11.07 -1.88 -27.98
C ALA A 997 -9.83 -2.69 -27.59
N PHE A 998 -9.09 -3.27 -28.55
CA PHE A 998 -7.89 -4.07 -28.28
C PHE A 998 -6.60 -3.39 -28.75
N VAL A 999 -6.58 -2.77 -29.94
CA VAL A 999 -5.38 -2.10 -30.45
C VAL A 999 -5.03 -0.90 -29.59
N SER A 1000 -6.01 -0.11 -29.13
CA SER A 1000 -5.74 1.05 -28.27
C SER A 1000 -5.06 0.69 -26.94
N PRO A 1001 -5.59 -0.20 -26.08
CA PRO A 1001 -4.87 -0.59 -24.86
C PRO A 1001 -3.54 -1.26 -25.15
N ALA A 1002 -3.40 -2.08 -26.20
CA ALA A 1002 -2.12 -2.66 -26.59
C ALA A 1002 -1.06 -1.59 -26.92
N THR A 1003 -1.41 -0.57 -27.71
CA THR A 1003 -0.50 0.55 -28.04
C THR A 1003 -0.14 1.38 -26.81
N PHE A 1004 -1.12 1.75 -25.97
CA PHE A 1004 -0.84 2.56 -24.77
C PHE A 1004 -0.08 1.78 -23.69
N MET A 1005 -0.33 0.47 -23.52
CA MET A 1005 0.50 -0.39 -22.67
C MET A 1005 1.93 -0.50 -23.21
N MET A 1006 2.11 -0.65 -24.54
CA MET A 1006 3.45 -0.70 -25.13
C MET A 1006 4.21 0.61 -24.87
N LEU A 1007 3.58 1.77 -25.08
CA LEU A 1007 4.14 3.08 -24.73
C LEU A 1007 4.43 3.26 -23.22
N SER A 1008 3.69 2.56 -22.36
CA SER A 1008 3.89 2.57 -20.89
C SER A 1008 4.91 1.54 -20.39
N SER A 1009 5.36 0.63 -21.27
CA SER A 1009 6.30 -0.47 -20.96
C SER A 1009 7.75 -0.20 -21.36
N VAL A 1010 7.96 0.84 -22.17
CA VAL A 1010 9.26 1.33 -22.63
C VAL A 1010 9.62 2.56 -21.81
N ASP A 1011 10.86 2.67 -21.32
CA ASP A 1011 11.31 3.93 -20.72
C ASP A 1011 11.49 4.98 -21.82
N LEU A 1012 10.54 5.91 -21.86
CA LEU A 1012 10.52 7.06 -22.75
C LEU A 1012 10.93 8.36 -22.03
N GLY A 1013 11.41 8.28 -20.77
CA GLY A 1013 11.77 9.42 -19.93
C GLY A 1013 10.57 10.30 -19.52
N LEU A 1014 9.35 9.79 -19.63
CA LEU A 1014 8.11 10.55 -19.40
C LEU A 1014 7.79 10.68 -17.91
N PRO A 1015 7.19 11.80 -17.46
CA PRO A 1015 6.81 11.97 -16.07
C PRO A 1015 5.67 11.00 -15.67
N PRO A 1016 5.59 10.58 -14.38
CA PRO A 1016 4.60 9.61 -13.90
C PRO A 1016 3.14 9.85 -14.34
N TRP A 1017 2.71 11.10 -14.42
CA TRP A 1017 1.34 11.46 -14.82
C TRP A 1017 1.03 11.24 -16.30
N GLU A 1018 2.04 11.17 -17.18
CA GLU A 1018 1.85 10.84 -18.59
C GLU A 1018 1.66 9.32 -18.78
N ILE A 1019 2.34 8.50 -17.97
CA ILE A 1019 2.09 7.04 -17.89
C ILE A 1019 0.65 6.77 -17.41
N VAL A 1020 0.19 7.49 -16.37
CA VAL A 1020 -1.21 7.47 -15.92
C VAL A 1020 -2.17 7.84 -17.04
N ALA A 1021 -1.88 8.91 -17.79
CA ALA A 1021 -2.74 9.38 -18.88
C ALA A 1021 -2.80 8.39 -20.06
N PHE A 1022 -1.69 7.73 -20.40
CA PHE A 1022 -1.66 6.68 -21.42
C PHE A 1022 -2.43 5.44 -21.00
N LEU A 1023 -2.17 4.89 -19.82
CA LEU A 1023 -2.91 3.72 -19.31
C LEU A 1023 -4.41 4.01 -19.14
N THR A 1024 -4.75 5.20 -18.63
CA THR A 1024 -6.14 5.69 -18.57
C THR A 1024 -6.78 5.75 -19.95
N SER A 1025 -6.09 6.30 -20.96
CA SER A 1025 -6.61 6.42 -22.32
C SER A 1025 -6.81 5.07 -23.00
N GLY A 1026 -5.84 4.16 -22.87
CA GLY A 1026 -5.94 2.80 -23.43
C GLY A 1026 -7.05 1.97 -22.80
N LEU A 1027 -7.13 1.97 -21.47
CA LEU A 1027 -8.18 1.25 -20.74
C LEU A 1027 -9.56 1.87 -20.99
N ALA A 1028 -9.68 3.20 -21.07
CA ALA A 1028 -10.92 3.87 -21.45
C ALA A 1028 -11.40 3.46 -22.84
N LEU A 1029 -10.50 3.41 -23.83
CA LEU A 1029 -10.79 2.97 -25.20
C LEU A 1029 -11.16 1.49 -25.30
N SER A 1030 -10.76 0.64 -24.34
CA SER A 1030 -11.24 -0.76 -24.28
C SER A 1030 -12.77 -0.88 -24.14
N SER A 1031 -13.44 0.17 -23.65
CA SER A 1031 -14.91 0.22 -23.53
C SER A 1031 -15.67 0.09 -24.85
N PHE A 1032 -15.01 0.30 -26.01
CA PHE A 1032 -15.61 -0.01 -27.31
C PHE A 1032 -16.01 -1.50 -27.44
N ALA A 1033 -15.45 -2.41 -26.62
CA ALA A 1033 -15.86 -3.83 -26.58
C ALA A 1033 -17.33 -4.01 -26.18
N LEU A 1034 -17.93 -3.06 -25.44
CA LEU A 1034 -19.38 -3.07 -25.15
C LEU A 1034 -20.22 -2.91 -26.41
N SER A 1035 -19.72 -2.16 -27.40
CA SER A 1035 -20.35 -1.97 -28.73
C SER A 1035 -19.81 -2.92 -29.80
N GLY A 1036 -18.80 -3.73 -29.47
CA GLY A 1036 -18.27 -4.85 -30.25
C GLY A 1036 -18.79 -6.17 -29.70
N LEU A 1037 -17.90 -6.94 -29.05
CA LEU A 1037 -18.11 -8.28 -28.51
C LEU A 1037 -19.46 -8.47 -27.80
N TYR A 1038 -19.81 -7.61 -26.83
CA TYR A 1038 -21.02 -7.80 -26.00
C TYR A 1038 -22.35 -7.64 -26.75
N CYS A 1039 -22.35 -6.90 -27.87
CA CYS A 1039 -23.52 -6.87 -28.75
C CYS A 1039 -23.58 -8.11 -29.65
N THR A 1040 -22.43 -8.62 -30.11
CA THR A 1040 -22.37 -9.75 -31.05
C THR A 1040 -23.09 -11.01 -30.54
N HIS A 1041 -23.12 -11.29 -29.23
CA HIS A 1041 -23.92 -12.40 -28.66
C HIS A 1041 -25.41 -12.32 -29.03
N GLN A 1042 -25.97 -11.11 -29.01
CA GLN A 1042 -27.39 -10.84 -29.27
C GLN A 1042 -27.65 -10.61 -30.77
N ASP A 1043 -26.64 -10.19 -31.52
CA ASP A 1043 -26.71 -9.97 -32.98
C ASP A 1043 -26.67 -11.30 -33.73
N ILE A 1044 -25.85 -12.28 -33.30
CA ILE A 1044 -25.83 -13.63 -33.89
C ILE A 1044 -27.10 -14.41 -33.53
N SER A 1045 -27.57 -14.38 -32.28
CA SER A 1045 -28.84 -15.06 -31.94
C SER A 1045 -29.54 -14.42 -30.74
N ARG A 1046 -30.76 -13.93 -30.96
CA ARG A 1046 -31.61 -13.34 -29.92
C ARG A 1046 -32.09 -14.37 -28.89
N GLU A 1047 -32.30 -15.62 -29.31
CA GLU A 1047 -32.81 -16.71 -28.45
C GLU A 1047 -31.70 -17.29 -27.55
N TYR A 1048 -30.51 -17.50 -28.11
CA TYR A 1048 -29.39 -18.15 -27.41
C TYR A 1048 -28.38 -17.15 -26.82
N ALA A 1049 -28.67 -15.84 -26.84
CA ALA A 1049 -27.74 -14.77 -26.45
C ALA A 1049 -27.12 -14.98 -25.05
N SER A 1050 -27.92 -15.40 -24.08
CA SER A 1050 -27.50 -15.68 -22.69
C SER A 1050 -26.57 -16.90 -22.59
N ILE A 1051 -26.84 -17.96 -23.36
CA ILE A 1051 -25.99 -19.16 -23.43
C ILE A 1051 -24.69 -18.85 -24.18
N LEU A 1052 -24.75 -18.10 -25.29
CA LEU A 1052 -23.56 -17.65 -26.02
C LEU A 1052 -22.67 -16.76 -25.15
N LEU A 1053 -23.24 -15.83 -24.38
CA LEU A 1053 -22.45 -15.05 -23.43
C LEU A 1053 -21.86 -15.96 -22.34
N GLY A 1054 -22.67 -16.83 -21.73
CA GLY A 1054 -22.22 -17.81 -20.73
C GLY A 1054 -21.03 -18.64 -21.22
N ILE A 1055 -21.06 -19.19 -22.42
CA ILE A 1055 -19.93 -19.91 -23.04
C ILE A 1055 -18.68 -19.01 -23.10
N THR A 1056 -18.80 -17.82 -23.71
CA THR A 1056 -17.63 -16.95 -23.92
C THR A 1056 -17.07 -16.39 -22.61
N ASN A 1057 -17.92 -16.04 -21.64
CA ASN A 1057 -17.52 -15.46 -20.35
C ASN A 1057 -17.02 -16.55 -19.38
N THR A 1058 -17.43 -17.82 -19.54
CA THR A 1058 -16.78 -18.96 -18.83
C THR A 1058 -15.30 -19.01 -19.17
N VAL A 1059 -14.95 -18.88 -20.45
CA VAL A 1059 -13.55 -18.84 -20.91
C VAL A 1059 -12.92 -17.48 -20.60
N GLY A 1060 -13.67 -16.39 -20.69
CA GLY A 1060 -13.30 -15.04 -20.25
C GLY A 1060 -12.95 -14.95 -18.76
N ALA A 1061 -13.47 -15.83 -17.90
CA ALA A 1061 -13.12 -15.87 -16.48
C ALA A 1061 -11.75 -16.51 -16.19
N VAL A 1062 -11.21 -17.34 -17.10
CA VAL A 1062 -9.95 -18.07 -16.89
C VAL A 1062 -8.74 -17.15 -16.68
N PRO A 1063 -8.57 -16.01 -17.38
CA PRO A 1063 -7.55 -15.01 -17.05
C PRO A 1063 -7.68 -14.40 -15.65
N GLY A 1064 -8.88 -14.35 -15.07
CA GLY A 1064 -9.06 -13.93 -13.68
C GLY A 1064 -8.54 -14.96 -12.67
N ILE A 1065 -8.62 -16.26 -13.01
CA ILE A 1065 -8.03 -17.34 -12.23
C ILE A 1065 -6.50 -17.36 -12.42
N VAL A 1066 -6.07 -17.54 -13.67
CA VAL A 1066 -4.67 -17.86 -14.01
C VAL A 1066 -3.84 -16.61 -14.21
N GLY A 1067 -4.35 -15.61 -14.94
CA GLY A 1067 -3.61 -14.38 -15.27
C GLY A 1067 -3.31 -13.53 -14.04
N VAL A 1068 -4.28 -13.32 -13.14
CA VAL A 1068 -4.07 -12.56 -11.90
C VAL A 1068 -3.02 -13.23 -11.00
N ALA A 1069 -3.11 -14.54 -10.81
CA ALA A 1069 -2.13 -15.31 -10.02
C ALA A 1069 -0.74 -15.37 -10.69
N LEU A 1070 -0.70 -15.50 -12.03
CA LEU A 1070 0.53 -15.50 -12.81
C LEU A 1070 1.22 -14.14 -12.79
N THR A 1071 0.49 -13.02 -12.87
CA THR A 1071 1.08 -11.68 -12.73
C THR A 1071 1.74 -11.52 -11.36
N GLY A 1072 1.12 -12.01 -10.28
CA GLY A 1072 1.75 -12.03 -8.94
C GLY A 1072 3.01 -12.88 -8.90
N TYR A 1073 2.96 -14.11 -9.41
CA TYR A 1073 4.14 -15.00 -9.48
C TYR A 1073 5.27 -14.43 -10.35
N LEU A 1074 4.95 -13.79 -11.48
CA LEU A 1074 5.92 -13.13 -12.33
C LEU A 1074 6.50 -11.90 -11.62
N LEU A 1075 5.72 -11.12 -10.89
CA LEU A 1075 6.23 -9.96 -10.14
C LEU A 1075 7.16 -10.40 -8.99
N ASP A 1076 6.75 -11.44 -8.24
CA ASP A 1076 7.55 -12.08 -7.18
C ASP A 1076 8.89 -12.68 -7.72
N SER A 1077 8.99 -12.98 -9.02
CA SER A 1077 10.17 -13.66 -9.62
C SER A 1077 10.98 -12.85 -10.66
N THR A 1078 10.41 -11.81 -11.28
CA THR A 1078 11.08 -10.94 -12.26
C THR A 1078 11.20 -9.50 -11.81
N HIS A 1079 10.46 -9.08 -10.77
CA HIS A 1079 10.43 -7.71 -10.24
C HIS A 1079 10.21 -6.63 -11.32
N SER A 1080 9.42 -6.93 -12.36
CA SER A 1080 9.26 -6.06 -13.53
C SER A 1080 7.82 -6.04 -14.05
N TRP A 1081 7.14 -4.92 -13.88
CA TRP A 1081 5.78 -4.69 -14.35
C TRP A 1081 5.61 -4.84 -15.87
N SER A 1082 6.62 -4.46 -16.67
CA SER A 1082 6.62 -4.66 -18.12
C SER A 1082 6.54 -6.13 -18.51
N ILE A 1083 7.17 -7.04 -17.75
CA ILE A 1083 7.13 -8.49 -17.99
C ILE A 1083 5.87 -9.11 -17.35
N SER A 1084 5.53 -8.72 -16.12
CA SER A 1084 4.47 -9.38 -15.33
C SER A 1084 3.04 -8.97 -15.73
N LEU A 1085 2.84 -7.75 -16.20
CA LEU A 1085 1.52 -7.16 -16.50
C LEU A 1085 1.36 -6.75 -17.97
N PHE A 1086 2.31 -5.97 -18.52
CA PHE A 1086 2.13 -5.37 -19.85
C PHE A 1086 2.34 -6.38 -20.99
N ALA A 1087 3.48 -7.07 -21.07
CA ALA A 1087 3.78 -7.96 -22.19
C ALA A 1087 2.72 -9.07 -22.42
N PRO A 1088 2.19 -9.77 -21.39
CA PRO A 1088 1.10 -10.74 -21.56
C PRO A 1088 -0.19 -10.09 -22.08
N SER A 1089 -0.54 -8.91 -21.56
CA SER A 1089 -1.76 -8.20 -21.95
C SER A 1089 -1.69 -7.68 -23.40
N ILE A 1090 -0.55 -7.11 -23.79
CA ILE A 1090 -0.26 -6.66 -25.17
C ILE A 1090 -0.37 -7.86 -26.14
N PHE A 1091 0.26 -9.00 -25.80
CA PHE A 1091 0.19 -10.21 -26.61
C PHE A 1091 -1.26 -10.63 -26.89
N PHE A 1092 -2.08 -10.79 -25.84
CA PHE A 1092 -3.47 -11.23 -26.01
C PHE A 1092 -4.35 -10.21 -26.73
N TYR A 1093 -4.18 -8.91 -26.49
CA TYR A 1093 -4.92 -7.90 -27.27
C TYR A 1093 -4.60 -7.96 -28.77
N LEU A 1094 -3.33 -8.14 -29.15
CA LEU A 1094 -2.92 -8.23 -30.55
C LEU A 1094 -3.38 -9.52 -31.23
N THR A 1095 -3.22 -10.69 -30.59
CA THR A 1095 -3.72 -11.95 -31.16
C THR A 1095 -5.24 -12.00 -31.22
N GLY A 1096 -5.93 -11.50 -30.19
CA GLY A 1096 -7.38 -11.35 -30.14
C GLY A 1096 -7.91 -10.47 -31.27
N THR A 1097 -7.20 -9.39 -31.61
CA THR A 1097 -7.53 -8.51 -32.75
C THR A 1097 -7.44 -9.27 -34.08
N ALA A 1098 -6.35 -10.01 -34.31
CA ALA A 1098 -6.14 -10.77 -35.54
C ALA A 1098 -7.22 -11.85 -35.75
N VAL A 1099 -7.55 -12.61 -34.70
CA VAL A 1099 -8.60 -13.64 -34.73
C VAL A 1099 -9.99 -13.03 -34.93
N TRP A 1100 -10.30 -11.91 -34.28
CA TRP A 1100 -11.59 -11.22 -34.43
C TRP A 1100 -11.79 -10.69 -35.85
N LEU A 1101 -10.78 -10.00 -36.42
CA LEU A 1101 -10.83 -9.49 -37.78
C LEU A 1101 -11.01 -10.63 -38.80
N ALA A 1102 -10.29 -11.74 -38.63
CA ALA A 1102 -10.37 -12.89 -39.53
C ALA A 1102 -11.70 -13.66 -39.45
N PHE A 1103 -12.23 -13.92 -38.25
CA PHE A 1103 -13.26 -14.95 -38.06
C PHE A 1103 -14.58 -14.50 -37.41
N ALA A 1104 -14.66 -13.30 -36.83
CA ALA A 1104 -15.94 -12.83 -36.28
C ALA A 1104 -16.96 -12.50 -37.39
N SER A 1105 -18.23 -12.76 -37.11
CA SER A 1105 -19.39 -12.22 -37.83
C SER A 1105 -20.42 -11.75 -36.80
N SER A 1106 -21.32 -10.85 -37.20
CA SER A 1106 -22.52 -10.46 -36.43
C SER A 1106 -23.79 -10.55 -37.28
N GLU A 1107 -23.74 -11.42 -38.30
CA GLU A 1107 -24.89 -11.91 -39.05
C GLU A 1107 -25.68 -12.91 -38.20
N PRO A 1108 -27.03 -12.88 -38.20
CA PRO A 1108 -27.85 -13.84 -37.48
C PRO A 1108 -27.62 -15.29 -37.94
N GLN A 1109 -27.50 -16.22 -37.00
CA GLN A 1109 -27.30 -17.66 -37.24
C GLN A 1109 -28.44 -18.47 -36.63
N ASP A 1110 -29.10 -19.27 -37.48
CA ASP A 1110 -30.14 -20.22 -37.06
C ASP A 1110 -29.49 -21.51 -36.53
N PHE A 1111 -29.35 -21.59 -35.21
CA PHE A 1111 -28.86 -22.79 -34.54
C PHE A 1111 -29.94 -23.88 -34.33
N SER A 1112 -31.21 -23.59 -34.63
CA SER A 1112 -32.32 -24.53 -34.38
C SER A 1112 -32.37 -25.67 -35.41
N LYS A 1113 -31.87 -25.43 -36.63
CA LYS A 1113 -31.87 -26.42 -37.72
C LYS A 1113 -30.66 -27.33 -37.69
N SER A 1114 -30.73 -28.40 -36.91
CA SER A 1114 -29.85 -29.56 -37.08
C SER A 1114 -30.24 -30.41 -38.30
N GLY A 1115 -30.25 -29.80 -39.49
CA GLY A 1115 -30.39 -30.52 -40.77
C GLY A 1115 -29.06 -31.17 -41.17
N PRO A 1116 -29.08 -32.35 -41.81
CA PRO A 1116 -27.87 -32.93 -42.40
C PRO A 1116 -27.59 -32.31 -43.77
N GLU A 1117 -26.58 -31.45 -43.86
CA GLU A 1117 -26.00 -31.02 -45.15
C GLU A 1117 -24.67 -31.73 -45.41
N SER A 1118 -24.39 -31.96 -46.70
CA SER A 1118 -23.47 -32.99 -47.23
C SER A 1118 -22.08 -32.49 -47.58
#